data_AF-A6QBP5-F1
#
_entry.id   AF-A6QBP5-F1
#
_cell.length_a   1.000
_cell.length_b   1.000
_cell.length_c   1.000
_cell.angle_alpha   90.00
_cell.angle_beta   90.00
_cell.angle_gamma   90.00
#
_symmetry.space_group_name_H-M   'P 1'
#
loop_
_entity.id
_entity.type
_entity.pdbx_description
1 polymer ?
#
loop_
_entity_poly.entity_id
_entity_poly.type
_entity_poly.pdbx_seq_one_letter_code
_entity_poly.pdbx_strand_id
1 'polypeptide(L)'
;MNKKRIWGKGIYLLLLAVTGFALFVSGCGSSSSKSSPPSPQPAPFITIWETNATDSDIMIPTNAKYAYDYTVDWGDGSEDEHVDGNITHTYAATGSHQVKISGQFPAIAFDGPLACLFADLNESNDNSKQIRLISQWGENPWQSFENAFTCCLNLEANTTDKPDISNVKSLKNMFWGTAFNQDISDWDVSNVTNMQGMFAYSMFNQDISQWDVSSVTNMAEMFRSSLFDQPIGSWNVSNVIYMDNMFGDDIFLTVFNQDISDWNVSSVKSMAEMFRGSLFDQPISSWNVSNVTNMAGIFRDSSFNQDISQWDVSSVIDMGSMFKDSSFNQDISQWDVSSVIGMYMMFAYSPFNQDISQWDVSSVLDMGGMFKSNVQFNQPIGSWNVSNVIYMDAMFEGDGYTFTVFNQNISQWNVSSVTNMARMFRYSSFNQDISQWDVSSVTNMVRMFMNNVQFNQPIGSWNVSSVKSMAEIFSSYSSFNQDISQWDVSSVTNMARMFMNNVQFNQPIGSWNVSSVKSMTEMFRDSSFNQDISQWDVSSVTNMAGMFGWCDSFNQDISQWDVSSVTNMSWMFVDSSFNQDISQWDVSSVIDMGYMFEENKKFDQPVEKWNVSNVLYMNRMFYNASSFSNHDLSLWSVGKVKEHDEFLTGAGPGNIEPNWP
;
A
#
# COMPACT_ATOMS: atom_id res chain seq x y z
N MET A 1 12.82 -48.40 -2.45
CA MET A 1 11.84 -49.42 -1.99
C MET A 1 10.48 -49.04 -2.58
N ASN A 2 9.85 -49.86 -3.43
CA ASN A 2 8.65 -50.67 -3.10
C ASN A 2 7.55 -49.88 -2.36
N LYS A 3 6.29 -49.73 -2.78
CA LYS A 3 5.40 -50.25 -3.87
C LYS A 3 4.27 -49.18 -4.09
N LYS A 4 3.41 -49.13 -5.13
CA LYS A 4 3.09 -49.98 -6.30
C LYS A 4 2.40 -49.12 -7.40
N ARG A 5 2.15 -49.68 -8.59
CA ARG A 5 1.07 -49.29 -9.55
C ARG A 5 0.07 -50.44 -9.70
N ILE A 6 -1.14 -50.18 -10.16
CA ILE A 6 -2.04 -51.18 -10.78
C ILE A 6 -2.59 -50.61 -12.10
N TRP A 7 -2.65 -51.46 -13.13
CA TRP A 7 -3.20 -51.18 -14.47
C TRP A 7 -4.12 -52.34 -14.88
N GLY A 8 -5.17 -52.05 -15.63
CA GLY A 8 -5.90 -52.98 -16.50
C GLY A 8 -6.49 -52.16 -17.66
N LYS A 9 -6.06 -52.35 -18.92
CA LYS A 9 -6.55 -53.38 -19.86
C LYS A 9 -8.09 -53.39 -19.94
N GLY A 10 -8.77 -53.04 -21.03
CA GLY A 10 -8.33 -52.77 -22.41
C GLY A 10 -8.63 -53.95 -23.35
N ILE A 11 -9.69 -53.84 -24.16
CA ILE A 11 -10.07 -54.75 -25.26
C ILE A 11 -10.60 -53.89 -26.43
N TYR A 12 -10.24 -54.30 -27.65
CA TYR A 12 -10.57 -53.68 -28.96
C TYR A 12 -11.48 -54.61 -29.80
N LEU A 13 -11.83 -54.18 -31.04
CA LEU A 13 -12.58 -54.85 -32.13
C LEU A 13 -14.13 -54.69 -32.07
N LEU A 14 -14.87 -54.49 -33.18
CA LEU A 14 -14.51 -54.35 -34.60
C LEU A 14 -15.58 -53.50 -35.35
N LEU A 15 -15.20 -52.82 -36.46
CA LEU A 15 -16.17 -52.31 -37.45
C LEU A 15 -16.92 -53.45 -38.17
N LEU A 16 -18.16 -53.17 -38.58
CA LEU A 16 -18.73 -53.75 -39.81
C LEU A 16 -19.85 -52.84 -40.36
N ALA A 17 -19.68 -52.37 -41.59
CA ALA A 17 -20.71 -51.65 -42.33
C ALA A 17 -21.56 -52.65 -43.14
N VAL A 18 -22.86 -52.38 -43.30
CA VAL A 18 -23.74 -53.08 -44.24
C VAL A 18 -24.55 -52.07 -45.03
N THR A 19 -24.59 -52.28 -46.35
CA THR A 19 -25.26 -51.44 -47.35
C THR A 19 -26.78 -51.59 -47.35
N GLY A 20 -27.49 -50.54 -47.77
CA GLY A 20 -28.95 -50.48 -47.69
C GLY A 20 -29.73 -51.21 -48.78
N PHE A 21 -31.05 -51.03 -48.77
CA PHE A 21 -31.96 -51.40 -49.87
C PHE A 21 -33.14 -50.43 -49.92
N ALA A 22 -33.52 -50.00 -51.12
CA ALA A 22 -34.68 -49.13 -51.34
C ALA A 22 -35.94 -49.97 -51.62
N LEU A 23 -37.10 -49.51 -51.16
CA LEU A 23 -38.41 -50.07 -51.53
C LEU A 23 -39.36 -48.94 -51.93
N PHE A 24 -39.77 -48.97 -53.20
CA PHE A 24 -40.83 -48.12 -53.73
C PHE A 24 -42.19 -48.60 -53.19
N VAL A 25 -43.03 -47.67 -52.73
CA VAL A 25 -44.48 -47.86 -52.65
C VAL A 25 -45.16 -46.61 -53.21
N SER A 26 -45.98 -46.79 -54.25
CA SER A 26 -46.79 -45.72 -54.85
C SER A 26 -48.08 -45.51 -54.07
N GLY A 27 -48.38 -44.26 -53.68
CA GLY A 27 -49.67 -43.85 -53.12
C GLY A 27 -50.08 -42.50 -53.70
N CYS A 28 -51.36 -42.35 -54.07
CA CYS A 28 -51.84 -41.23 -54.88
C CYS A 28 -52.67 -40.22 -54.08
N GLY A 29 -52.46 -38.93 -54.35
CA GLY A 29 -53.48 -37.89 -54.27
C GLY A 29 -53.84 -37.30 -52.89
N SER A 30 -53.41 -36.06 -52.64
CA SER A 30 -54.33 -34.91 -52.52
C SER A 30 -53.55 -33.61 -52.31
N SER A 31 -54.14 -32.50 -52.75
CA SER A 31 -53.52 -31.17 -52.71
C SER A 31 -53.77 -30.46 -51.38
N SER A 32 -52.70 -30.10 -50.67
CA SER A 32 -52.72 -29.01 -49.68
C SER A 32 -51.64 -28.00 -50.03
N SER A 33 -51.97 -26.72 -49.88
CA SER A 33 -51.03 -25.61 -50.08
C SER A 33 -49.97 -25.64 -48.99
N LYS A 34 -48.74 -26.04 -49.35
CA LYS A 34 -47.58 -25.81 -48.48
C LYS A 34 -47.35 -24.31 -48.39
N SER A 35 -47.63 -23.72 -47.23
CA SER A 35 -46.92 -22.52 -46.80
C SER A 35 -45.42 -22.81 -46.87
N SER A 36 -44.63 -21.81 -47.23
CA SER A 36 -43.19 -21.85 -46.98
C SER A 36 -42.95 -22.18 -45.51
N PRO A 37 -41.95 -23.02 -45.17
CA PRO A 37 -41.53 -23.12 -43.78
C PRO A 37 -41.15 -21.71 -43.30
N PRO A 38 -41.40 -21.36 -42.02
CA PRO A 38 -40.81 -20.15 -41.47
C PRO A 38 -39.29 -20.21 -41.66
N SER A 39 -38.65 -19.07 -41.86
CA SER A 39 -37.19 -19.00 -41.76
C SER A 39 -36.78 -19.57 -40.40
N PRO A 40 -35.70 -20.35 -40.31
CA PRO A 40 -35.21 -20.78 -39.00
C PRO A 40 -35.02 -19.54 -38.12
N GLN A 41 -35.69 -19.53 -36.97
CA GLN A 41 -35.49 -18.51 -35.95
C GLN A 41 -34.05 -18.66 -35.44
N PRO A 42 -33.30 -17.56 -35.24
CA PRO A 42 -31.95 -17.64 -34.73
C PRO A 42 -31.90 -18.43 -33.41
N ALA A 43 -30.87 -19.25 -33.23
CA ALA A 43 -30.74 -20.06 -32.02
C ALA A 43 -30.67 -19.15 -30.77
N PRO A 44 -31.50 -19.36 -29.73
CA PRO A 44 -31.51 -18.49 -28.56
C PRO A 44 -30.23 -18.64 -27.72
N PHE A 45 -29.87 -17.58 -26.99
CA PHE A 45 -28.95 -17.66 -25.88
C PHE A 45 -29.67 -18.31 -24.68
N ILE A 46 -29.13 -19.40 -24.12
CA ILE A 46 -29.79 -20.18 -23.06
C ILE A 46 -28.92 -20.20 -21.80
N THR A 47 -29.52 -19.78 -20.70
CA THR A 47 -28.87 -19.71 -19.38
C THR A 47 -29.70 -20.42 -18.32
N ILE A 48 -29.05 -20.85 -17.23
CA ILE A 48 -29.70 -21.36 -16.03
C ILE A 48 -29.39 -20.43 -14.87
N TRP A 49 -30.43 -20.09 -14.13
CA TRP A 49 -30.42 -19.20 -12.97
C TRP A 49 -31.02 -19.92 -11.76
N GLU A 50 -30.60 -19.56 -10.55
CA GLU A 50 -31.07 -20.18 -9.30
C GLU A 50 -31.69 -19.14 -8.37
N THR A 51 -32.99 -19.24 -8.12
CA THR A 51 -33.72 -18.40 -7.15
C THR A 51 -33.92 -19.10 -5.82
N ASN A 52 -34.00 -18.33 -4.74
CA ASN A 52 -34.13 -18.84 -3.37
C ASN A 52 -35.19 -18.07 -2.56
N ALA A 53 -35.45 -18.51 -1.33
CA ALA A 53 -36.56 -17.97 -0.51
C ALA A 53 -36.39 -16.50 -0.09
N THR A 54 -35.20 -15.92 -0.27
CA THR A 54 -34.90 -14.49 -0.01
C THR A 54 -34.65 -13.69 -1.29
N ASP A 55 -34.59 -14.34 -2.44
CA ASP A 55 -34.25 -13.75 -3.74
C ASP A 55 -34.95 -14.55 -4.86
N SER A 56 -36.17 -14.12 -5.20
CA SER A 56 -37.08 -14.77 -6.15
C SER A 56 -37.04 -14.16 -7.57
N ASP A 57 -36.31 -13.06 -7.72
CA ASP A 57 -36.40 -12.17 -8.88
C ASP A 57 -35.15 -12.32 -9.73
N ILE A 58 -35.29 -12.64 -11.01
CA ILE A 58 -34.16 -12.65 -11.96
C ILE A 58 -34.29 -11.42 -12.86
N MET A 59 -33.25 -10.58 -12.87
CA MET A 59 -33.10 -9.49 -13.83
C MET A 59 -32.12 -9.89 -14.93
N ILE A 60 -32.51 -9.67 -16.19
CA ILE A 60 -31.61 -9.70 -17.34
C ILE A 60 -30.99 -8.30 -17.50
N PRO A 61 -29.67 -8.13 -17.28
CA PRO A 61 -29.05 -6.82 -17.27
C PRO A 61 -28.49 -6.47 -18.66
N THR A 62 -28.81 -5.26 -19.12
CA THR A 62 -28.47 -4.74 -20.46
C THR A 62 -27.53 -3.54 -20.38
N ASN A 63 -26.87 -3.24 -21.49
CA ASN A 63 -25.96 -2.10 -21.61
C ASN A 63 -26.65 -0.97 -22.38
N ALA A 64 -27.05 0.10 -21.68
CA ALA A 64 -27.80 1.24 -22.21
C ALA A 64 -27.14 2.02 -23.38
N LYS A 65 -25.91 1.65 -23.79
CA LYS A 65 -25.26 2.14 -25.02
C LYS A 65 -25.85 1.54 -26.29
N TYR A 66 -26.50 0.38 -26.21
CA TYR A 66 -27.01 -0.38 -27.36
C TYR A 66 -28.54 -0.34 -27.43
N ALA A 67 -29.08 -0.58 -28.63
CA ALA A 67 -30.52 -0.73 -28.84
C ALA A 67 -30.92 -2.21 -28.72
N TYR A 68 -32.05 -2.46 -28.06
CA TYR A 68 -32.57 -3.79 -27.75
C TYR A 68 -33.99 -3.94 -28.34
N ASP A 69 -34.29 -5.13 -28.84
CA ASP A 69 -35.63 -5.57 -29.26
C ASP A 69 -35.62 -7.11 -29.21
N TYR A 70 -35.80 -7.64 -28.00
CA TYR A 70 -35.62 -9.06 -27.71
C TYR A 70 -36.82 -9.67 -26.99
N THR A 71 -36.87 -11.00 -27.07
CA THR A 71 -37.85 -11.85 -26.39
C THR A 71 -37.15 -12.69 -25.33
N VAL A 72 -37.75 -12.77 -24.14
CA VAL A 72 -37.34 -13.66 -23.05
C VAL A 72 -38.42 -14.70 -22.79
N ASP A 73 -38.08 -15.98 -22.96
CA ASP A 73 -38.84 -17.12 -22.44
C ASP A 73 -38.22 -17.50 -21.08
N TRP A 74 -39.01 -17.32 -20.02
CA TRP A 74 -38.58 -17.51 -18.62
C TRP A 74 -38.61 -18.98 -18.16
N GLY A 75 -39.08 -19.90 -19.00
CA GLY A 75 -39.07 -21.34 -18.73
C GLY A 75 -40.15 -21.85 -17.75
N ASP A 76 -40.89 -20.97 -17.08
CA ASP A 76 -42.06 -21.29 -16.24
C ASP A 76 -43.40 -21.21 -17.02
N GLY A 77 -43.36 -20.74 -18.28
CA GLY A 77 -44.51 -20.53 -19.15
C GLY A 77 -44.90 -19.06 -19.35
N SER A 78 -44.20 -18.10 -18.74
CA SER A 78 -44.24 -16.69 -19.16
C SER A 78 -43.22 -16.39 -20.26
N GLU A 79 -43.55 -15.40 -21.08
CA GLU A 79 -42.70 -14.86 -22.15
C GLU A 79 -42.95 -13.36 -22.26
N ASP A 80 -41.89 -12.57 -22.37
CA ASP A 80 -41.94 -11.13 -22.63
C ASP A 80 -41.31 -10.84 -24.00
N GLU A 81 -42.09 -10.21 -24.89
CA GLU A 81 -41.66 -9.80 -26.23
C GLU A 81 -41.33 -8.29 -26.28
N HIS A 82 -40.52 -7.87 -27.25
CA HIS A 82 -40.17 -6.47 -27.53
C HIS A 82 -39.54 -5.71 -26.34
N VAL A 83 -38.69 -6.41 -25.57
CA VAL A 83 -37.95 -5.82 -24.46
C VAL A 83 -36.83 -4.92 -25.00
N ASP A 84 -36.74 -3.67 -24.51
CA ASP A 84 -35.84 -2.63 -24.98
C ASP A 84 -34.77 -2.17 -23.96
N GLY A 85 -34.67 -2.85 -22.82
CA GLY A 85 -33.70 -2.59 -21.75
C GLY A 85 -33.63 -3.71 -20.72
N ASN A 86 -33.30 -3.38 -19.46
CA ASN A 86 -33.35 -4.35 -18.35
C ASN A 86 -34.79 -4.82 -18.11
N ILE A 87 -34.96 -6.12 -17.83
CA ILE A 87 -36.25 -6.69 -17.42
C ILE A 87 -36.05 -7.62 -16.23
N THR A 88 -37.02 -7.63 -15.31
CA THR A 88 -37.03 -8.45 -14.10
C THR A 88 -38.30 -9.31 -14.07
N HIS A 89 -38.16 -10.60 -13.78
CA HIS A 89 -39.27 -11.53 -13.57
C HIS A 89 -39.19 -12.18 -12.20
N THR A 90 -40.34 -12.32 -11.53
CA THR A 90 -40.48 -12.88 -10.19
C THR A 90 -41.04 -14.29 -10.28
N TYR A 91 -40.24 -15.29 -9.90
CA TYR A 91 -40.66 -16.68 -9.96
C TYR A 91 -41.53 -17.06 -8.74
N ALA A 92 -42.68 -17.69 -9.01
CA ALA A 92 -43.60 -18.16 -7.96
C ALA A 92 -43.05 -19.36 -7.16
N ALA A 93 -42.01 -20.03 -7.67
CA ALA A 93 -41.33 -21.15 -7.02
C ALA A 93 -39.81 -20.97 -7.09
N THR A 94 -39.14 -21.18 -5.97
CA THR A 94 -37.68 -21.13 -5.87
C THR A 94 -37.02 -22.35 -6.52
N GLY A 95 -35.84 -22.17 -7.10
CA GLY A 95 -35.02 -23.24 -7.65
C GLY A 95 -34.33 -22.85 -8.95
N SER A 96 -34.01 -23.86 -9.74
CA SER A 96 -33.31 -23.73 -11.02
C SER A 96 -34.27 -23.43 -12.18
N HIS A 97 -34.05 -22.32 -12.89
CA HIS A 97 -34.87 -21.84 -14.00
C HIS A 97 -34.04 -21.70 -15.28
N GLN A 98 -34.58 -22.19 -16.41
CA GLN A 98 -33.94 -22.05 -17.72
C GLN A 98 -34.53 -20.84 -18.45
N VAL A 99 -33.71 -19.82 -18.66
CA VAL A 99 -34.08 -18.59 -19.39
C VAL A 99 -33.51 -18.65 -20.80
N LYS A 100 -34.34 -18.35 -21.81
CA LYS A 100 -33.95 -18.28 -23.22
C LYS A 100 -34.16 -16.87 -23.75
N ILE A 101 -33.15 -16.32 -24.40
CA ILE A 101 -33.15 -14.96 -24.95
C ILE A 101 -32.96 -15.05 -26.47
N SER A 102 -33.82 -14.41 -27.24
CA SER A 102 -33.69 -14.32 -28.71
C SER A 102 -34.10 -12.95 -29.26
N GLY A 103 -33.61 -12.58 -30.44
CA GLY A 103 -33.89 -11.27 -31.06
C GLY A 103 -32.68 -10.34 -31.06
N GLN A 104 -32.91 -9.03 -31.03
CA GLN A 104 -31.84 -8.03 -30.97
C GLN A 104 -31.36 -7.87 -29.52
N PHE A 105 -30.44 -8.75 -29.12
CA PHE A 105 -29.79 -8.74 -27.81
C PHE A 105 -28.27 -8.57 -27.96
N PRO A 106 -27.76 -7.33 -28.16
CA PRO A 106 -26.37 -7.09 -28.55
C PRO A 106 -25.33 -7.15 -27.43
N ALA A 107 -25.73 -7.11 -26.16
CA ALA A 107 -24.83 -7.24 -25.02
C ALA A 107 -25.60 -7.66 -23.75
N ILE A 108 -25.00 -8.51 -22.93
CA ILE A 108 -25.34 -8.69 -21.52
C ILE A 108 -24.25 -7.97 -20.70
N ALA A 109 -24.63 -7.17 -19.71
CA ALA A 109 -23.67 -6.40 -18.93
C ALA A 109 -24.11 -6.33 -17.47
N PHE A 110 -23.35 -7.00 -16.60
CA PHE A 110 -23.52 -6.92 -15.15
C PHE A 110 -22.85 -5.65 -14.63
N ASP A 111 -23.04 -5.37 -13.34
CA ASP A 111 -22.33 -4.29 -12.68
C ASP A 111 -20.80 -4.53 -12.72
N GLY A 112 -20.04 -3.45 -12.89
CA GLY A 112 -18.59 -3.54 -13.02
C GLY A 112 -17.89 -3.95 -11.70
N PRO A 113 -16.59 -4.30 -11.74
CA PRO A 113 -15.87 -4.90 -10.60
C PRO A 113 -15.97 -4.18 -9.25
N LEU A 114 -16.14 -2.85 -9.26
CA LEU A 114 -16.36 -2.06 -8.04
C LEU A 114 -17.60 -2.48 -7.25
N ALA A 115 -18.67 -2.91 -7.92
CA ALA A 115 -19.88 -3.38 -7.24
C ALA A 115 -19.56 -4.59 -6.35
N CYS A 116 -18.64 -5.45 -6.77
CA CYS A 116 -18.37 -6.74 -6.12
C CYS A 116 -17.35 -6.63 -4.98
N LEU A 117 -16.43 -5.66 -5.08
CA LEU A 117 -15.47 -5.33 -4.03
C LEU A 117 -16.14 -4.61 -2.84
N PHE A 118 -17.29 -3.96 -3.06
CA PHE A 118 -18.00 -3.17 -2.04
C PHE A 118 -19.45 -3.62 -1.79
N ALA A 119 -19.96 -4.65 -2.48
CA ALA A 119 -21.25 -5.24 -2.18
C ALA A 119 -21.23 -5.79 -0.75
N ASP A 120 -22.10 -5.25 0.11
CA ASP A 120 -22.41 -5.89 1.37
C ASP A 120 -22.88 -7.32 1.07
N LEU A 121 -22.30 -8.30 1.78
CA LEU A 121 -22.60 -9.74 1.64
C LEU A 121 -24.08 -10.11 1.94
N ASN A 122 -24.92 -9.11 2.22
CA ASN A 122 -26.31 -9.21 2.64
C ASN A 122 -27.30 -8.50 1.68
N GLU A 123 -26.87 -7.84 0.60
CA GLU A 123 -27.83 -7.31 -0.39
C GLU A 123 -28.42 -8.45 -1.23
N SER A 124 -29.75 -8.51 -1.28
CA SER A 124 -30.53 -9.72 -1.56
C SER A 124 -30.94 -9.91 -3.02
N ASN A 125 -30.49 -9.08 -3.96
CA ASN A 125 -30.98 -9.06 -5.34
C ASN A 125 -29.80 -9.02 -6.35
N ASP A 126 -28.79 -9.84 -6.11
CA ASP A 126 -27.56 -9.85 -6.92
C ASP A 126 -27.61 -10.95 -7.99
N ASN A 127 -28.03 -10.53 -9.18
CA ASN A 127 -28.11 -11.33 -10.40
C ASN A 127 -26.81 -12.07 -10.73
N SER A 128 -25.64 -11.53 -10.36
CA SER A 128 -24.36 -12.21 -10.60
C SER A 128 -24.23 -13.49 -9.77
N LYS A 129 -24.82 -13.53 -8.56
CA LYS A 129 -24.87 -14.72 -7.69
C LYS A 129 -25.91 -15.75 -8.14
N GLN A 130 -26.93 -15.33 -8.90
CA GLN A 130 -28.05 -16.18 -9.32
C GLN A 130 -27.73 -16.99 -10.58
N ILE A 131 -27.09 -16.41 -11.60
CA ILE A 131 -26.73 -17.15 -12.81
C ILE A 131 -25.73 -18.27 -12.49
N ARG A 132 -25.99 -19.47 -13.02
CA ARG A 132 -25.21 -20.70 -12.74
C ARG A 132 -24.58 -21.34 -13.96
N LEU A 133 -25.27 -21.34 -15.11
CA LEU A 133 -24.79 -22.07 -16.28
C LEU A 133 -25.11 -21.33 -17.58
N ILE A 134 -24.10 -21.15 -18.44
CA ILE A 134 -24.33 -20.93 -19.87
C ILE A 134 -24.54 -22.30 -20.53
N SER A 135 -25.75 -22.53 -21.06
CA SER A 135 -26.13 -23.79 -21.72
C SER A 135 -26.04 -23.72 -23.24
N GLN A 136 -26.21 -22.52 -23.82
CA GLN A 136 -26.07 -22.28 -25.26
C GLN A 136 -25.75 -20.80 -25.49
N TRP A 137 -24.81 -20.48 -26.39
CA TRP A 137 -24.45 -19.10 -26.75
C TRP A 137 -25.42 -18.47 -27.75
N GLY A 138 -25.94 -19.26 -28.68
CA GLY A 138 -26.92 -18.84 -29.68
C GLY A 138 -26.37 -17.90 -30.75
N GLU A 139 -27.27 -17.40 -31.59
CA GLU A 139 -27.00 -16.57 -32.77
C GLU A 139 -27.37 -15.10 -32.52
N ASN A 140 -27.25 -14.63 -31.28
CA ASN A 140 -27.50 -13.23 -30.92
C ASN A 140 -26.46 -12.29 -31.59
N PRO A 141 -26.86 -11.06 -31.99
CA PRO A 141 -26.00 -10.13 -32.72
C PRO A 141 -25.05 -9.37 -31.76
N TRP A 142 -24.12 -10.08 -31.13
CA TRP A 142 -23.22 -9.53 -30.10
C TRP A 142 -22.36 -8.37 -30.63
N GLN A 143 -22.41 -7.24 -29.93
CA GLN A 143 -21.61 -6.02 -30.19
C GLN A 143 -20.63 -5.70 -29.06
N SER A 144 -20.84 -6.24 -27.87
CA SER A 144 -19.94 -6.08 -26.72
C SER A 144 -20.13 -7.20 -25.70
N PHE A 145 -19.04 -7.60 -25.06
CA PHE A 145 -19.06 -8.34 -23.80
C PHE A 145 -18.41 -7.54 -22.65
N GLU A 146 -18.38 -6.20 -22.76
CA GLU A 146 -17.95 -5.35 -21.65
C GLU A 146 -18.86 -5.52 -20.42
N ASN A 147 -18.26 -5.96 -19.31
CA ASN A 147 -18.88 -6.43 -18.08
C ASN A 147 -19.83 -7.64 -18.23
N ALA A 148 -19.71 -8.43 -19.29
CA ALA A 148 -20.49 -9.67 -19.42
C ALA A 148 -20.04 -10.68 -18.36
N PHE A 149 -20.98 -11.17 -17.56
CA PHE A 149 -20.74 -12.12 -16.48
C PHE A 149 -19.74 -11.68 -15.40
N THR A 150 -19.50 -10.38 -15.26
CA THR A 150 -18.68 -9.85 -14.16
C THR A 150 -19.24 -10.27 -12.82
N CYS A 151 -18.38 -10.83 -11.97
CA CYS A 151 -18.65 -11.33 -10.63
C CYS A 151 -19.64 -12.48 -10.52
N CYS A 152 -19.91 -13.16 -11.63
CA CYS A 152 -20.69 -14.39 -11.61
C CYS A 152 -19.87 -15.55 -11.00
N LEU A 153 -19.66 -15.48 -9.69
CA LEU A 153 -18.81 -16.38 -8.88
C LEU A 153 -19.22 -17.86 -8.97
N ASN A 154 -20.47 -18.14 -9.33
CA ASN A 154 -21.02 -19.48 -9.48
C ASN A 154 -21.22 -19.91 -10.94
N LEU A 155 -20.68 -19.15 -11.90
CA LEU A 155 -20.91 -19.40 -13.32
C LEU A 155 -20.02 -20.52 -13.85
N GLU A 156 -20.68 -21.57 -14.32
CA GLU A 156 -20.11 -22.60 -15.18
C GLU A 156 -20.59 -22.40 -16.62
N ALA A 157 -20.02 -23.16 -17.55
CA ALA A 157 -20.58 -23.34 -18.89
C ALA A 157 -20.40 -24.79 -19.34
N ASN A 158 -21.33 -25.27 -20.15
CA ASN A 158 -21.31 -26.60 -20.74
C ASN A 158 -21.97 -26.53 -22.13
N THR A 159 -21.43 -25.64 -22.96
CA THR A 159 -21.96 -25.34 -24.30
C THR A 159 -21.34 -26.27 -25.34
N THR A 160 -22.08 -26.55 -26.41
CA THR A 160 -21.54 -27.23 -27.61
C THR A 160 -21.41 -26.27 -28.81
N ASP A 161 -21.89 -25.04 -28.65
CA ASP A 161 -21.75 -23.91 -29.56
C ASP A 161 -20.83 -22.83 -28.95
N LYS A 162 -20.57 -21.79 -29.74
CA LYS A 162 -19.79 -20.60 -29.38
C LYS A 162 -20.49 -19.34 -29.89
N PRO A 163 -20.26 -18.17 -29.27
CA PRO A 163 -20.85 -16.93 -29.74
C PRO A 163 -20.17 -16.45 -31.04
N ASP A 164 -20.94 -15.89 -31.98
CA ASP A 164 -20.37 -15.05 -33.05
C ASP A 164 -19.99 -13.71 -32.45
N ILE A 165 -18.69 -13.50 -32.27
CA ILE A 165 -18.09 -12.28 -31.71
C ILE A 165 -17.38 -11.42 -32.77
N SER A 166 -17.62 -11.67 -34.06
CA SER A 166 -16.96 -10.92 -35.15
C SER A 166 -17.16 -9.39 -35.10
N ASN A 167 -18.27 -8.94 -34.50
CA ASN A 167 -18.59 -7.53 -34.28
C ASN A 167 -18.16 -6.98 -32.91
N VAL A 168 -17.68 -7.83 -31.99
CA VAL A 168 -17.29 -7.45 -30.63
C VAL A 168 -15.89 -6.83 -30.63
N LYS A 169 -15.77 -5.64 -30.02
CA LYS A 169 -14.49 -4.91 -29.89
C LYS A 169 -13.90 -4.90 -28.48
N SER A 170 -14.70 -5.25 -27.47
CA SER A 170 -14.34 -5.21 -26.05
C SER A 170 -14.83 -6.46 -25.34
N LEU A 171 -13.91 -7.18 -24.69
CA LEU A 171 -14.15 -8.25 -23.72
C LEU A 171 -13.81 -7.77 -22.29
N LYS A 172 -13.78 -6.45 -22.07
CA LYS A 172 -13.35 -5.86 -20.80
C LYS A 172 -14.19 -6.36 -19.63
N ASN A 173 -13.53 -6.85 -18.58
CA ASN A 173 -14.11 -7.48 -17.39
C ASN A 173 -15.00 -8.71 -17.67
N MET A 174 -15.00 -9.25 -18.90
CA MET A 174 -15.76 -10.45 -19.24
C MET A 174 -15.18 -11.67 -18.51
N PHE A 175 -15.91 -12.21 -17.53
CA PHE A 175 -15.47 -13.24 -16.58
C PHE A 175 -14.60 -12.78 -15.40
N TRP A 176 -14.51 -11.47 -15.12
CA TRP A 176 -13.88 -10.95 -13.90
C TRP A 176 -14.54 -11.59 -12.67
N GLY A 177 -13.77 -12.16 -11.75
CA GLY A 177 -14.30 -12.73 -10.50
C GLY A 177 -15.28 -13.89 -10.70
N THR A 178 -15.02 -14.80 -11.63
CA THR A 178 -15.89 -15.95 -11.93
C THR A 178 -15.24 -17.32 -11.72
N ALA A 179 -16.07 -18.34 -11.55
CA ALA A 179 -15.67 -19.74 -11.62
C ALA A 179 -15.58 -20.30 -13.06
N PHE A 180 -15.80 -19.46 -14.08
CA PHE A 180 -15.87 -19.89 -15.47
C PHE A 180 -14.52 -20.48 -15.93
N ASN A 181 -14.56 -21.71 -16.44
CA ASN A 181 -13.36 -22.45 -16.86
C ASN A 181 -13.65 -23.43 -18.02
N GLN A 182 -14.62 -23.09 -18.87
CA GLN A 182 -14.97 -23.84 -20.08
C GLN A 182 -13.92 -23.58 -21.18
N ASP A 183 -13.64 -24.59 -22.01
CA ASP A 183 -12.77 -24.44 -23.19
C ASP A 183 -13.42 -23.46 -24.19
N ILE A 184 -12.65 -22.42 -24.52
CA ILE A 184 -12.98 -21.30 -25.43
C ILE A 184 -11.85 -21.09 -26.47
N SER A 185 -10.98 -22.08 -26.64
CA SER A 185 -9.82 -22.05 -27.55
C SER A 185 -10.20 -21.76 -29.01
N ASP A 186 -11.43 -22.06 -29.40
CA ASP A 186 -11.93 -21.92 -30.77
C ASP A 186 -12.69 -20.59 -31.05
N TRP A 187 -12.74 -19.66 -30.09
CA TRP A 187 -13.35 -18.35 -30.25
C TRP A 187 -12.52 -17.45 -31.18
N ASP A 188 -13.20 -16.76 -32.12
CA ASP A 188 -12.54 -15.82 -33.04
C ASP A 188 -12.40 -14.42 -32.39
N VAL A 189 -11.34 -14.24 -31.61
CA VAL A 189 -11.03 -12.96 -30.97
C VAL A 189 -10.26 -11.97 -31.88
N SER A 190 -10.04 -12.28 -33.16
CA SER A 190 -9.23 -11.46 -34.10
C SER A 190 -9.70 -10.01 -34.25
N ASN A 191 -10.97 -9.74 -33.96
CA ASN A 191 -11.58 -8.41 -34.01
C ASN A 191 -11.49 -7.62 -32.70
N VAL A 192 -11.11 -8.26 -31.58
CA VAL A 192 -11.11 -7.66 -30.24
C VAL A 192 -9.93 -6.70 -30.08
N THR A 193 -10.19 -5.54 -29.46
CA THR A 193 -9.17 -4.49 -29.25
C THR A 193 -8.87 -4.22 -27.77
N ASN A 194 -9.75 -4.67 -26.88
CA ASN A 194 -9.66 -4.46 -25.44
C ASN A 194 -10.04 -5.74 -24.68
N MET A 195 -9.09 -6.27 -23.90
CA MET A 195 -9.24 -7.43 -23.02
C MET A 195 -8.98 -7.07 -21.55
N GLN A 196 -9.06 -5.78 -21.19
CA GLN A 196 -8.78 -5.31 -19.83
C GLN A 196 -9.57 -6.08 -18.77
N GLY A 197 -8.89 -6.64 -17.78
CA GLY A 197 -9.52 -7.29 -16.63
C GLY A 197 -10.37 -8.51 -16.94
N MET A 198 -10.29 -9.09 -18.15
CA MET A 198 -11.16 -10.20 -18.59
C MET A 198 -11.19 -11.36 -17.58
N PHE A 199 -10.04 -11.97 -17.28
CA PHE A 199 -9.92 -13.10 -16.36
C PHE A 199 -9.38 -12.71 -14.97
N ALA A 200 -9.41 -11.43 -14.60
CA ALA A 200 -8.98 -10.97 -13.29
C ALA A 200 -9.82 -11.63 -12.18
N TYR A 201 -9.18 -12.08 -11.10
CA TYR A 201 -9.80 -12.79 -9.97
C TYR A 201 -10.59 -14.05 -10.37
N SER A 202 -10.34 -14.61 -11.56
CA SER A 202 -11.08 -15.77 -12.08
C SER A 202 -10.35 -17.10 -11.85
N MET A 203 -11.13 -18.18 -11.91
CA MET A 203 -10.65 -19.56 -11.88
C MET A 203 -10.22 -20.09 -13.26
N PHE A 204 -10.21 -19.23 -14.29
CA PHE A 204 -9.97 -19.63 -15.68
C PHE A 204 -8.52 -20.07 -15.91
N ASN A 205 -8.35 -21.25 -16.52
CA ASN A 205 -7.03 -21.83 -16.83
C ASN A 205 -7.10 -22.80 -18.03
N GLN A 206 -7.90 -22.49 -19.06
CA GLN A 206 -7.94 -23.26 -20.31
C GLN A 206 -6.95 -22.71 -21.35
N ASP A 207 -6.46 -23.59 -22.23
CA ASP A 207 -5.49 -23.23 -23.28
C ASP A 207 -6.12 -22.28 -24.31
N ILE A 208 -5.56 -21.08 -24.41
CA ILE A 208 -5.93 -20.02 -25.37
C ILE A 208 -4.73 -19.59 -26.23
N SER A 209 -3.70 -20.44 -26.33
CA SER A 209 -2.48 -20.21 -27.13
C SER A 209 -2.74 -19.96 -28.62
N GLN A 210 -3.89 -20.42 -29.13
CA GLN A 210 -4.31 -20.33 -30.54
C GLN A 210 -5.09 -19.05 -30.87
N TRP A 211 -5.39 -18.19 -29.89
CA TRP A 211 -6.10 -16.94 -30.11
C TRP A 211 -5.28 -15.93 -30.91
N ASP A 212 -5.90 -15.34 -31.95
CA ASP A 212 -5.34 -14.18 -32.66
C ASP A 212 -5.60 -12.89 -31.86
N VAL A 213 -4.67 -12.57 -30.95
CA VAL A 213 -4.71 -11.32 -30.17
C VAL A 213 -4.06 -10.13 -30.90
N SER A 214 -3.74 -10.23 -32.20
CA SER A 214 -2.98 -9.19 -32.91
C SER A 214 -3.67 -7.83 -33.03
N SER A 215 -4.99 -7.78 -32.87
CA SER A 215 -5.77 -6.52 -32.81
C SER A 215 -5.81 -5.87 -31.42
N VAL A 216 -5.35 -6.55 -30.37
CA VAL A 216 -5.51 -6.11 -28.98
C VAL A 216 -4.53 -4.98 -28.66
N THR A 217 -5.05 -3.91 -28.05
CA THR A 217 -4.29 -2.72 -27.64
C THR A 217 -4.23 -2.53 -26.12
N ASN A 218 -5.11 -3.21 -25.37
CA ASN A 218 -5.16 -3.14 -23.90
C ASN A 218 -5.38 -4.54 -23.31
N MET A 219 -4.40 -5.00 -22.52
CA MET A 219 -4.40 -6.24 -21.74
C MET A 219 -4.23 -5.98 -20.23
N ALA A 220 -4.39 -4.73 -19.78
CA ALA A 220 -4.23 -4.38 -18.37
C ALA A 220 -5.16 -5.24 -17.49
N GLU A 221 -4.64 -5.72 -16.36
CA GLU A 221 -5.32 -6.60 -15.40
C GLU A 221 -5.83 -7.94 -15.96
N MET A 222 -5.56 -8.32 -17.22
CA MET A 222 -6.24 -9.45 -17.89
C MET A 222 -6.25 -10.76 -17.08
N PHE A 223 -5.16 -11.06 -16.35
CA PHE A 223 -5.01 -12.25 -15.49
C PHE A 223 -4.66 -11.90 -14.04
N ARG A 224 -4.95 -10.67 -13.58
CA ARG A 224 -4.66 -10.21 -12.22
C ARG A 224 -5.28 -11.15 -11.18
N SER A 225 -4.49 -11.67 -10.24
CA SER A 225 -4.94 -12.55 -9.15
C SER A 225 -5.74 -13.77 -9.65
N SER A 226 -5.31 -14.38 -10.76
CA SER A 226 -6.02 -15.50 -11.42
C SER A 226 -5.19 -16.79 -11.46
N LEU A 227 -5.85 -17.94 -11.60
CA LEU A 227 -5.19 -19.25 -11.66
C LEU A 227 -4.55 -19.58 -13.02
N PHE A 228 -4.42 -18.62 -13.92
CA PHE A 228 -3.99 -18.84 -15.30
C PHE A 228 -2.48 -19.14 -15.40
N ASP A 229 -2.12 -20.25 -16.06
CA ASP A 229 -0.73 -20.68 -16.29
C ASP A 229 -0.59 -21.44 -17.64
N GLN A 230 -1.27 -20.97 -18.69
CA GLN A 230 -1.25 -21.61 -20.02
C GLN A 230 -0.23 -20.95 -20.98
N PRO A 231 0.34 -21.70 -21.94
CA PRO A 231 1.47 -21.25 -22.75
C PRO A 231 1.07 -20.23 -23.83
N ILE A 232 1.02 -18.95 -23.45
CA ILE A 232 0.68 -17.81 -24.32
C ILE A 232 1.88 -17.14 -25.00
N GLY A 233 3.07 -17.74 -24.94
CA GLY A 233 4.28 -17.24 -25.62
C GLY A 233 4.14 -17.08 -27.15
N SER A 234 3.20 -17.81 -27.77
CA SER A 234 2.88 -17.72 -29.21
C SER A 234 2.06 -16.50 -29.62
N TRP A 235 1.56 -15.70 -28.67
CA TRP A 235 0.70 -14.55 -28.94
C TRP A 235 1.43 -13.38 -29.62
N ASN A 236 0.81 -12.82 -30.66
CA ASN A 236 1.28 -11.58 -31.27
C ASN A 236 0.79 -10.36 -30.49
N VAL A 237 1.57 -9.93 -29.49
CA VAL A 237 1.28 -8.75 -28.65
C VAL A 237 1.77 -7.42 -29.24
N SER A 238 2.18 -7.36 -30.52
CA SER A 238 2.89 -6.19 -31.09
C SER A 238 2.09 -4.88 -31.14
N ASN A 239 0.77 -4.93 -30.95
CA ASN A 239 -0.10 -3.75 -30.91
C ASN A 239 -0.57 -3.38 -29.49
N VAL A 240 -0.17 -4.14 -28.46
CA VAL A 240 -0.54 -3.88 -27.06
C VAL A 240 0.19 -2.63 -26.56
N ILE A 241 -0.56 -1.72 -25.94
CA ILE A 241 -0.09 -0.44 -25.40
C ILE A 241 -0.03 -0.47 -23.88
N TYR A 242 -0.96 -1.20 -23.24
CA TYR A 242 -1.12 -1.27 -21.79
C TYR A 242 -1.13 -2.74 -21.33
N MET A 243 -0.22 -3.07 -20.41
CA MET A 243 -0.08 -4.38 -19.75
C MET A 243 -0.09 -4.25 -18.21
N ASP A 244 -0.53 -3.11 -17.69
CA ASP A 244 -0.52 -2.80 -16.25
C ASP A 244 -1.26 -3.87 -15.44
N ASN A 245 -0.64 -4.38 -14.37
CA ASN A 245 -1.17 -5.44 -13.51
C ASN A 245 -1.59 -6.74 -14.24
N MET A 246 -1.16 -7.00 -15.48
CA MET A 246 -1.65 -8.15 -16.29
C MET A 246 -1.54 -9.49 -15.55
N PHE A 247 -0.46 -9.71 -14.80
CA PHE A 247 -0.24 -10.88 -13.92
C PHE A 247 0.05 -10.45 -12.46
N GLY A 248 -0.46 -9.30 -12.04
CA GLY A 248 -0.30 -8.81 -10.66
C GLY A 248 -1.11 -9.68 -9.67
N ASP A 249 -0.61 -9.85 -8.46
CA ASP A 249 -1.26 -10.62 -7.38
C ASP A 249 -1.46 -9.77 -6.13
N ASP A 250 -2.67 -9.84 -5.57
CA ASP A 250 -3.06 -9.21 -4.31
C ASP A 250 -3.47 -10.23 -3.23
N ILE A 251 -3.66 -11.49 -3.60
CA ILE A 251 -4.33 -12.52 -2.78
C ILE A 251 -3.68 -13.91 -2.82
N PHE A 252 -2.46 -14.00 -3.37
CA PHE A 252 -1.66 -15.23 -3.50
C PHE A 252 -2.33 -16.30 -4.38
N LEU A 253 -2.98 -15.86 -5.47
CA LEU A 253 -3.60 -16.73 -6.48
C LEU A 253 -2.83 -16.81 -7.81
N THR A 254 -2.00 -15.82 -8.15
CA THR A 254 -1.33 -15.80 -9.45
C THR A 254 -0.20 -16.83 -9.49
N VAL A 255 -0.35 -17.83 -10.36
CA VAL A 255 0.60 -18.92 -10.56
C VAL A 255 1.39 -18.83 -11.87
N PHE A 256 1.08 -17.84 -12.72
CA PHE A 256 1.65 -17.69 -14.06
C PHE A 256 3.19 -17.64 -14.06
N ASN A 257 3.82 -18.61 -14.73
CA ASN A 257 5.28 -18.64 -14.91
C ASN A 257 5.68 -19.25 -16.26
N GLN A 258 4.88 -19.02 -17.31
CA GLN A 258 5.14 -19.52 -18.67
C GLN A 258 6.11 -18.63 -19.45
N ASP A 259 6.82 -19.22 -20.42
CA ASP A 259 7.76 -18.52 -21.29
C ASP A 259 7.02 -17.54 -22.22
N ILE A 260 7.47 -16.29 -22.19
CA ILE A 260 7.00 -15.14 -22.98
C ILE A 260 8.19 -14.32 -23.54
N SER A 261 9.37 -14.93 -23.63
CA SER A 261 10.60 -14.29 -24.12
C SER A 261 10.50 -13.78 -25.57
N ASP A 262 9.68 -14.44 -26.39
CA ASP A 262 9.45 -14.10 -27.80
C ASP A 262 8.41 -12.98 -28.03
N TRP A 263 7.79 -12.44 -26.97
CA TRP A 263 6.82 -11.36 -27.09
C TRP A 263 7.43 -10.05 -27.60
N ASN A 264 6.85 -9.51 -28.68
CA ASN A 264 7.21 -8.17 -29.16
C ASN A 264 6.46 -7.08 -28.37
N VAL A 265 7.05 -6.63 -27.27
CA VAL A 265 6.50 -5.56 -26.41
C VAL A 265 6.83 -4.13 -26.89
N SER A 266 7.36 -3.94 -28.11
CA SER A 266 7.87 -2.63 -28.57
C SER A 266 6.84 -1.49 -28.65
N SER A 267 5.54 -1.80 -28.57
CA SER A 267 4.44 -0.81 -28.58
C SER A 267 3.91 -0.46 -27.19
N VAL A 268 4.35 -1.19 -26.15
CA VAL A 268 3.90 -1.02 -24.77
C VAL A 268 4.44 0.30 -24.22
N LYS A 269 3.55 1.06 -23.57
CA LYS A 269 3.86 2.33 -22.89
C LYS A 269 3.84 2.22 -21.38
N SER A 270 3.01 1.31 -20.86
CA SER A 270 2.81 1.10 -19.43
C SER A 270 2.67 -0.39 -19.14
N MET A 271 3.46 -0.85 -18.17
CA MET A 271 3.51 -2.22 -17.66
C MET A 271 3.64 -2.20 -16.13
N ALA A 272 3.03 -1.19 -15.49
CA ALA A 272 3.14 -0.99 -14.05
C ALA A 272 2.51 -2.16 -13.29
N GLU A 273 3.22 -2.63 -12.26
CA GLU A 273 2.80 -3.74 -11.39
C GLU A 273 2.49 -5.05 -12.17
N MET A 274 2.97 -5.20 -13.43
CA MET A 274 2.60 -6.32 -14.34
C MET A 274 2.86 -7.70 -13.74
N PHE A 275 3.92 -7.88 -12.94
CA PHE A 275 4.25 -9.11 -12.21
C PHE A 275 4.32 -8.89 -10.69
N ARG A 276 3.64 -7.87 -10.15
CA ARG A 276 3.64 -7.63 -8.70
C ARG A 276 3.12 -8.86 -7.95
N GLY A 277 3.80 -9.29 -6.89
CA GLY A 277 3.41 -10.44 -6.07
C GLY A 277 3.55 -11.79 -6.79
N SER A 278 4.00 -11.81 -8.04
CA SER A 278 4.00 -12.99 -8.90
C SER A 278 5.19 -13.91 -8.64
N LEU A 279 4.99 -15.19 -8.98
CA LEU A 279 6.02 -16.23 -9.03
C LEU A 279 6.82 -16.23 -10.35
N PHE A 280 6.51 -15.30 -11.26
CA PHE A 280 7.16 -15.19 -12.57
C PHE A 280 8.67 -14.95 -12.45
N ASP A 281 9.47 -15.82 -13.08
CA ASP A 281 10.94 -15.75 -13.11
C ASP A 281 11.51 -16.28 -14.45
N GLN A 282 10.80 -16.02 -15.57
CA GLN A 282 11.26 -16.41 -16.91
C GLN A 282 12.17 -15.34 -17.55
N PRO A 283 13.10 -15.73 -18.45
CA PRO A 283 14.01 -14.79 -19.09
C PRO A 283 13.28 -13.86 -20.07
N ILE A 284 13.43 -12.55 -19.86
CA ILE A 284 12.78 -11.49 -20.67
C ILE A 284 13.79 -10.41 -21.14
N SER A 285 15.09 -10.73 -21.14
CA SER A 285 16.17 -9.84 -21.61
C SER A 285 16.07 -9.46 -23.10
N SER A 286 15.33 -10.25 -23.89
CA SER A 286 15.03 -10.04 -25.31
C SER A 286 14.01 -8.92 -25.56
N TRP A 287 13.26 -8.48 -24.54
CA TRP A 287 12.17 -7.52 -24.71
C TRP A 287 12.68 -6.12 -25.09
N ASN A 288 12.11 -5.57 -26.17
CA ASN A 288 12.33 -4.17 -26.52
C ASN A 288 11.38 -3.26 -25.74
N VAL A 289 11.88 -2.71 -24.62
CA VAL A 289 11.13 -1.82 -23.73
C VAL A 289 11.34 -0.32 -24.01
N SER A 290 11.98 0.05 -25.13
CA SER A 290 12.41 1.44 -25.42
C SER A 290 11.29 2.49 -25.52
N ASN A 291 10.01 2.07 -25.59
CA ASN A 291 8.83 2.94 -25.63
C ASN A 291 8.04 2.95 -24.31
N VAL A 292 8.48 2.18 -23.30
CA VAL A 292 7.84 2.11 -21.99
C VAL A 292 8.20 3.36 -21.20
N THR A 293 7.17 4.08 -20.73
CA THR A 293 7.34 5.28 -19.89
C THR A 293 7.07 5.02 -18.41
N ASN A 294 6.39 3.91 -18.09
CA ASN A 294 6.00 3.55 -16.73
C ASN A 294 6.29 2.08 -16.43
N MET A 295 7.22 1.86 -15.49
CA MET A 295 7.61 0.54 -14.96
C MET A 295 7.38 0.45 -13.44
N ALA A 296 6.57 1.35 -12.86
CA ALA A 296 6.32 1.38 -11.42
C ALA A 296 5.86 0.00 -10.93
N GLY A 297 6.59 -0.56 -9.95
CA GLY A 297 6.28 -1.82 -9.30
C GLY A 297 6.26 -3.09 -10.17
N ILE A 298 6.77 -3.10 -11.42
CA ILE A 298 6.65 -4.27 -12.31
C ILE A 298 7.06 -5.61 -11.65
N PHE A 299 8.09 -5.64 -10.81
CA PHE A 299 8.56 -6.81 -10.06
C PHE A 299 8.42 -6.65 -8.54
N ARG A 300 7.54 -5.75 -8.08
CA ARG A 300 7.30 -5.51 -6.66
C ARG A 300 6.77 -6.78 -5.97
N ASP A 301 7.15 -7.01 -4.72
CA ASP A 301 6.71 -8.12 -3.88
C ASP A 301 6.95 -9.52 -4.57
N SER A 302 7.87 -9.63 -5.55
CA SER A 302 7.99 -10.79 -6.48
C SER A 302 9.27 -11.62 -6.33
N SER A 303 9.25 -12.84 -6.87
CA SER A 303 10.44 -13.73 -6.89
C SER A 303 11.44 -13.46 -8.02
N PHE A 304 11.15 -12.50 -8.91
CA PHE A 304 11.92 -12.29 -10.15
C PHE A 304 13.39 -11.91 -9.89
N ASN A 305 14.31 -12.61 -10.55
CA ASN A 305 15.74 -12.33 -10.48
C ASN A 305 16.50 -12.68 -11.79
N GLN A 306 15.86 -12.55 -12.95
CA GLN A 306 16.51 -12.77 -14.26
C GLN A 306 17.27 -11.53 -14.74
N ASP A 307 18.24 -11.75 -15.63
CA ASP A 307 19.01 -10.68 -16.29
C ASP A 307 18.10 -9.80 -17.16
N ILE A 308 18.18 -8.49 -16.96
CA ILE A 308 17.50 -7.43 -17.71
C ILE A 308 18.47 -6.27 -18.03
N SER A 309 19.78 -6.51 -17.96
CA SER A 309 20.85 -5.54 -18.22
C SER A 309 20.79 -4.91 -19.63
N GLN A 310 20.17 -5.61 -20.58
CA GLN A 310 20.05 -5.22 -21.99
C GLN A 310 18.81 -4.36 -22.30
N TRP A 311 17.96 -4.08 -21.31
CA TRP A 311 16.78 -3.24 -21.49
C TRP A 311 17.15 -1.77 -21.73
N ASP A 312 16.62 -1.21 -22.82
CA ASP A 312 16.66 0.23 -23.08
C ASP A 312 15.55 0.93 -22.27
N VAL A 313 15.93 1.42 -21.09
CA VAL A 313 15.04 2.14 -20.17
C VAL A 313 15.08 3.67 -20.34
N SER A 314 15.70 4.19 -21.41
CA SER A 314 15.92 5.63 -21.62
C SER A 314 14.64 6.47 -21.74
N SER A 315 13.50 5.85 -22.05
CA SER A 315 12.17 6.48 -22.09
C SER A 315 11.40 6.40 -20.77
N VAL A 316 11.89 5.69 -19.75
CA VAL A 316 11.16 5.45 -18.50
C VAL A 316 11.18 6.70 -17.62
N ILE A 317 10.00 7.07 -17.13
CA ILE A 317 9.77 8.25 -16.28
C ILE A 317 9.55 7.83 -14.82
N ASP A 318 8.89 6.69 -14.59
CA ASP A 318 8.56 6.18 -13.26
C ASP A 318 9.07 4.74 -13.07
N MET A 319 9.93 4.56 -12.05
CA MET A 319 10.45 3.28 -11.54
C MET A 319 10.09 3.08 -10.06
N GLY A 320 9.08 3.80 -9.55
CA GLY A 320 8.62 3.71 -8.17
C GLY A 320 8.33 2.27 -7.76
N SER A 321 8.95 1.81 -6.68
CA SER A 321 8.82 0.46 -6.12
C SER A 321 9.15 -0.71 -7.06
N MET A 322 9.84 -0.48 -8.19
CA MET A 322 10.08 -1.48 -9.26
C MET A 322 10.53 -2.86 -8.75
N PHE A 323 11.42 -2.91 -7.76
CA PHE A 323 11.99 -4.11 -7.13
C PHE A 323 11.75 -4.15 -5.61
N LYS A 324 10.78 -3.39 -5.10
CA LYS A 324 10.44 -3.38 -3.67
C LYS A 324 10.07 -4.79 -3.23
N ASP A 325 10.64 -5.26 -2.12
CA ASP A 325 10.41 -6.59 -1.53
C ASP A 325 10.54 -7.74 -2.55
N SER A 326 11.41 -7.56 -3.55
CA SER A 326 11.69 -8.57 -4.57
C SER A 326 13.02 -9.29 -4.31
N SER A 327 13.21 -10.43 -4.96
CA SER A 327 14.48 -11.18 -4.92
C SER A 327 15.58 -10.60 -5.83
N PHE A 328 15.32 -9.49 -6.53
CA PHE A 328 16.18 -8.97 -7.60
C PHE A 328 17.54 -8.46 -7.11
N ASN A 329 18.61 -8.94 -7.74
CA ASN A 329 19.98 -8.48 -7.51
C ASN A 329 20.89 -8.64 -8.74
N GLN A 330 20.36 -8.45 -9.96
CA GLN A 330 21.14 -8.51 -11.20
C GLN A 330 21.76 -7.16 -11.58
N ASP A 331 22.81 -7.19 -12.40
CA ASP A 331 23.52 -5.99 -12.86
C ASP A 331 22.64 -5.15 -13.81
N ILE A 332 22.46 -3.89 -13.43
CA ILE A 332 21.72 -2.85 -14.17
C ILE A 332 22.55 -1.55 -14.28
N SER A 333 23.88 -1.66 -14.12
CA SER A 333 24.83 -0.55 -14.17
C SER A 333 24.83 0.21 -15.50
N GLN A 334 24.40 -0.45 -16.59
CA GLN A 334 24.38 0.10 -17.96
C GLN A 334 23.06 0.78 -18.34
N TRP A 335 22.07 0.81 -17.45
CA TRP A 335 20.79 1.47 -17.70
C TRP A 335 20.93 3.00 -17.80
N ASP A 336 20.37 3.58 -18.86
CA ASP A 336 20.19 5.04 -18.97
C ASP A 336 18.91 5.45 -18.24
N VAL A 337 19.08 5.93 -17.00
CA VAL A 337 17.99 6.42 -16.15
C VAL A 337 17.80 7.95 -16.21
N SER A 338 18.41 8.63 -17.20
CA SER A 338 18.42 10.10 -17.28
C SER A 338 17.05 10.75 -17.45
N SER A 339 16.04 10.00 -17.92
CA SER A 339 14.64 10.44 -18.02
C SER A 339 13.80 10.19 -16.76
N VAL A 340 14.31 9.44 -15.77
CA VAL A 340 13.54 9.00 -14.61
C VAL A 340 13.31 10.16 -13.65
N ILE A 341 12.05 10.35 -13.25
CA ILE A 341 11.60 11.37 -12.30
C ILE A 341 11.35 10.76 -10.91
N GLY A 342 10.83 9.53 -10.85
CA GLY A 342 10.46 8.83 -9.62
C GLY A 342 11.21 7.52 -9.40
N MET A 343 11.91 7.41 -8.26
CA MET A 343 12.57 6.19 -7.76
C MET A 343 12.10 5.80 -6.34
N TYR A 344 10.97 6.34 -5.89
CA TYR A 344 10.40 6.10 -4.57
C TYR A 344 10.30 4.59 -4.27
N MET A 345 10.93 4.13 -3.18
CA MET A 345 11.00 2.73 -2.74
C MET A 345 11.53 1.71 -3.76
N MET A 346 12.23 2.12 -4.83
CA MET A 346 12.64 1.22 -5.94
C MET A 346 13.28 -0.10 -5.49
N PHE A 347 14.16 -0.09 -4.48
CA PHE A 347 14.87 -1.25 -3.93
C PHE A 347 14.56 -1.52 -2.45
N ALA A 348 13.47 -0.96 -1.92
CA ALA A 348 13.12 -1.13 -0.51
C ALA A 348 12.90 -2.63 -0.16
N TYR A 349 13.43 -3.10 0.97
CA TYR A 349 13.38 -4.50 1.43
C TYR A 349 14.06 -5.54 0.52
N SER A 350 14.60 -5.16 -0.64
CA SER A 350 15.29 -6.07 -1.57
C SER A 350 16.71 -6.42 -1.10
N PRO A 351 17.33 -7.50 -1.62
CA PRO A 351 18.75 -7.82 -1.43
C PRO A 351 19.67 -7.05 -2.38
N PHE A 352 19.17 -6.08 -3.15
CA PHE A 352 19.91 -5.40 -4.20
C PHE A 352 21.19 -4.72 -3.70
N ASN A 353 22.33 -5.02 -4.32
CA ASN A 353 23.62 -4.43 -3.97
C ASN A 353 24.57 -4.33 -5.19
N GLN A 354 24.05 -4.09 -6.39
CA GLN A 354 24.87 -3.91 -7.60
C GLN A 354 25.30 -2.45 -7.79
N ASP A 355 26.44 -2.25 -8.46
CA ASP A 355 27.02 -0.92 -8.66
C ASP A 355 26.19 -0.09 -9.66
N ILE A 356 25.61 0.99 -9.16
CA ILE A 356 24.79 1.97 -9.90
C ILE A 356 25.42 3.38 -9.82
N SER A 357 26.71 3.48 -9.50
CA SER A 357 27.45 4.76 -9.38
C SER A 357 27.52 5.58 -10.67
N GLN A 358 27.28 4.95 -11.83
CA GLN A 358 27.32 5.57 -13.15
C GLN A 358 25.95 6.10 -13.64
N TRP A 359 24.87 5.87 -12.89
CA TRP A 359 23.54 6.36 -13.24
C TRP A 359 23.45 7.89 -13.21
N ASP A 360 22.92 8.48 -14.28
CA ASP A 360 22.53 9.89 -14.30
C ASP A 360 21.14 10.06 -13.66
N VAL A 361 21.14 10.32 -12.36
CA VAL A 361 19.92 10.57 -11.58
C VAL A 361 19.50 12.05 -11.58
N SER A 362 20.04 12.89 -12.46
CA SER A 362 19.84 14.35 -12.41
C SER A 362 18.41 14.82 -12.67
N SER A 363 17.55 13.99 -13.28
CA SER A 363 16.12 14.28 -13.47
C SER A 363 15.24 13.86 -12.28
N VAL A 364 15.77 13.09 -11.32
CA VAL A 364 14.98 12.49 -10.24
C VAL A 364 14.54 13.56 -9.23
N LEU A 365 13.25 13.56 -8.89
CA LEU A 365 12.64 14.43 -7.89
C LEU A 365 12.35 13.70 -6.58
N ASP A 366 12.11 12.39 -6.62
CA ASP A 366 11.73 11.56 -5.48
C ASP A 366 12.59 10.29 -5.36
N MET A 367 13.40 10.23 -4.29
CA MET A 367 14.19 9.07 -3.87
C MET A 367 13.71 8.51 -2.51
N GLY A 368 12.51 8.89 -2.07
CA GLY A 368 11.94 8.52 -0.78
C GLY A 368 11.94 7.00 -0.60
N GLY A 369 12.58 6.53 0.47
CA GLY A 369 12.67 5.10 0.78
C GLY A 369 13.40 4.21 -0.23
N MET A 370 14.16 4.76 -1.20
CA MET A 370 14.76 3.98 -2.30
C MET A 370 15.50 2.71 -1.85
N PHE A 371 16.25 2.77 -0.74
CA PHE A 371 16.95 1.63 -0.11
C PHE A 371 16.45 1.33 1.30
N LYS A 372 15.19 1.70 1.61
CA LYS A 372 14.58 1.43 2.92
C LYS A 372 14.64 -0.06 3.25
N SER A 373 15.15 -0.40 4.42
CA SER A 373 15.32 -1.76 4.93
C SER A 373 16.16 -2.67 4.03
N ASN A 374 16.90 -2.12 3.08
CA ASN A 374 17.90 -2.88 2.35
C ASN A 374 19.14 -3.05 3.24
N VAL A 375 19.35 -4.27 3.72
CA VAL A 375 20.43 -4.63 4.65
C VAL A 375 21.75 -5.01 3.95
N GLN A 376 21.82 -4.88 2.62
CA GLN A 376 22.99 -5.24 1.82
C GLN A 376 23.61 -4.06 1.06
N PHE A 377 22.80 -3.10 0.61
CA PHE A 377 23.24 -2.01 -0.26
C PHE A 377 24.30 -1.12 0.39
N ASN A 378 25.48 -1.07 -0.22
CA ASN A 378 26.60 -0.24 0.23
C ASN A 378 27.50 0.23 -0.92
N GLN A 379 26.89 0.58 -2.07
CA GLN A 379 27.62 0.93 -3.31
C GLN A 379 27.93 2.43 -3.42
N PRO A 380 29.01 2.83 -4.13
CA PRO A 380 29.60 4.18 -4.05
C PRO A 380 28.84 5.22 -4.90
N ILE A 381 27.61 5.55 -4.51
CA ILE A 381 26.72 6.53 -5.17
C ILE A 381 27.06 8.02 -4.89
N GLY A 382 28.25 8.30 -4.36
CA GLY A 382 28.70 9.68 -4.06
C GLY A 382 28.90 10.57 -5.30
N SER A 383 28.96 9.97 -6.50
CA SER A 383 29.05 10.63 -7.81
C SER A 383 27.71 11.17 -8.32
N TRP A 384 26.58 10.77 -7.74
CA TRP A 384 25.25 11.13 -8.22
C TRP A 384 24.95 12.63 -8.13
N ASN A 385 24.40 13.19 -9.21
CA ASN A 385 23.87 14.54 -9.21
C ASN A 385 22.43 14.55 -8.66
N VAL A 386 22.28 14.81 -7.36
CA VAL A 386 20.98 14.87 -6.68
C VAL A 386 20.37 16.29 -6.60
N SER A 387 20.87 17.26 -7.39
CA SER A 387 20.50 18.68 -7.23
C SER A 387 19.03 19.01 -7.44
N ASN A 388 18.27 18.14 -8.10
CA ASN A 388 16.84 18.31 -8.36
C ASN A 388 15.95 17.52 -7.39
N VAL A 389 16.53 16.67 -6.53
CA VAL A 389 15.76 15.83 -5.61
C VAL A 389 15.08 16.70 -4.54
N ILE A 390 13.79 16.47 -4.35
CA ILE A 390 12.92 17.19 -3.39
C ILE A 390 12.65 16.33 -2.16
N TYR A 391 12.53 15.01 -2.35
CA TYR A 391 12.18 14.03 -1.31
C TYR A 391 13.27 12.95 -1.17
N MET A 392 13.85 12.86 0.04
CA MET A 392 14.83 11.82 0.44
C MET A 392 14.41 11.10 1.73
N ASP A 393 13.15 11.21 2.13
CA ASP A 393 12.71 10.67 3.42
C ASP A 393 12.80 9.14 3.43
N ALA A 394 13.25 8.58 4.54
CA ALA A 394 13.51 7.16 4.73
C ALA A 394 14.47 6.47 3.73
N MET A 395 15.23 7.20 2.90
CA MET A 395 16.06 6.63 1.82
C MET A 395 16.95 5.45 2.27
N PHE A 396 17.53 5.52 3.48
CA PHE A 396 18.31 4.46 4.11
C PHE A 396 17.75 4.06 5.50
N GLU A 397 16.44 4.19 5.72
CA GLU A 397 15.76 3.80 6.98
C GLU A 397 15.81 2.28 7.19
N GLY A 398 16.18 1.80 8.38
CA GLY A 398 15.94 0.42 8.82
C GLY A 398 14.54 0.21 9.43
N ASP A 399 14.06 -1.02 9.47
CA ASP A 399 12.68 -1.35 9.91
C ASP A 399 12.44 -1.26 11.43
N GLY A 400 13.51 -1.20 12.23
CA GLY A 400 13.46 -1.20 13.69
C GLY A 400 13.84 -2.52 14.35
N TYR A 401 14.04 -3.57 13.56
CA TYR A 401 14.66 -4.84 13.97
C TYR A 401 16.04 -5.02 13.34
N THR A 402 16.22 -4.47 12.14
CA THR A 402 17.44 -4.51 11.33
C THR A 402 17.94 -3.09 11.04
N PHE A 403 19.26 -2.97 10.89
CA PHE A 403 19.93 -1.72 10.56
C PHE A 403 20.39 -1.76 9.10
N THR A 404 20.26 -0.65 8.38
CA THR A 404 20.87 -0.53 7.05
C THR A 404 22.40 -0.41 7.17
N VAL A 405 23.11 -1.02 6.23
CA VAL A 405 24.59 -1.10 6.22
C VAL A 405 25.26 0.03 5.42
N PHE A 406 24.46 0.83 4.70
CA PHE A 406 24.95 1.90 3.84
C PHE A 406 25.79 2.92 4.62
N ASN A 407 27.05 3.10 4.21
CA ASN A 407 28.00 4.02 4.84
C ASN A 407 29.01 4.59 3.82
N GLN A 408 28.59 4.80 2.57
CA GLN A 408 29.44 5.38 1.52
C GLN A 408 29.44 6.91 1.57
N ASN A 409 30.54 7.51 1.11
CA ASN A 409 30.72 8.96 1.14
C ASN A 409 29.77 9.65 0.14
N ILE A 410 28.87 10.49 0.69
CA ILE A 410 27.89 11.31 -0.04
C ILE A 410 28.05 12.82 0.27
N SER A 411 29.23 13.23 0.77
CA SER A 411 29.54 14.63 1.16
C SER A 411 29.44 15.63 0.00
N GLN A 412 29.54 15.15 -1.26
CA GLN A 412 29.51 15.97 -2.47
C GLN A 412 28.09 16.15 -3.06
N TRP A 413 27.08 15.51 -2.47
CA TRP A 413 25.69 15.68 -2.90
C TRP A 413 25.20 17.11 -2.67
N ASN A 414 24.71 17.74 -3.73
CA ASN A 414 24.00 19.01 -3.62
C ASN A 414 22.55 18.77 -3.19
N VAL A 415 22.26 18.92 -1.90
CA VAL A 415 20.92 18.72 -1.31
C VAL A 415 20.10 20.01 -1.17
N SER A 416 20.52 21.14 -1.77
CA SER A 416 19.89 22.46 -1.60
C SER A 416 18.40 22.53 -1.98
N SER A 417 17.92 21.60 -2.79
CA SER A 417 16.52 21.50 -3.24
C SER A 417 15.65 20.58 -2.37
N VAL A 418 16.27 19.81 -1.47
CA VAL A 418 15.57 18.80 -0.65
C VAL A 418 14.74 19.52 0.42
N THR A 419 13.46 19.15 0.50
CA THR A 419 12.51 19.72 1.49
C THR A 419 12.16 18.74 2.62
N ASN A 420 12.34 17.44 2.38
CA ASN A 420 12.00 16.35 3.30
C ASN A 420 13.13 15.32 3.40
N MET A 421 13.72 15.20 4.60
CA MET A 421 14.74 14.22 4.99
C MET A 421 14.29 13.35 6.18
N ALA A 422 12.98 13.33 6.49
CA ALA A 422 12.47 12.60 7.64
C ALA A 422 12.90 11.11 7.62
N ARG A 423 13.35 10.58 8.76
CA ARG A 423 13.81 9.18 8.89
C ARG A 423 14.96 8.74 7.98
N MET A 424 15.62 9.62 7.21
CA MET A 424 16.59 9.24 6.15
C MET A 424 17.66 8.23 6.60
N PHE A 425 18.16 8.34 7.84
CA PHE A 425 19.16 7.45 8.45
C PHE A 425 18.68 6.84 9.77
N ARG A 426 17.35 6.69 9.96
CA ARG A 426 16.76 6.02 11.12
C ARG A 426 17.11 4.53 11.10
N TYR A 427 17.56 3.95 12.21
CA TYR A 427 18.11 2.57 12.24
C TYR A 427 19.15 2.32 11.13
N SER A 428 20.15 3.19 11.04
CA SER A 428 21.22 3.08 10.03
C SER A 428 22.60 3.00 10.67
N SER A 429 23.55 2.40 9.94
CA SER A 429 24.98 2.37 10.26
C SER A 429 25.74 3.59 9.71
N PHE A 430 25.05 4.49 8.99
CA PHE A 430 25.65 5.64 8.31
C PHE A 430 26.35 6.60 9.28
N ASN A 431 27.61 6.95 8.98
CA ASN A 431 28.45 7.86 9.76
C ASN A 431 29.47 8.62 8.89
N GLN A 432 29.11 9.00 7.66
CA GLN A 432 29.99 9.83 6.80
C GLN A 432 29.75 11.32 7.03
N ASP A 433 30.79 12.13 6.83
CA ASP A 433 30.72 13.58 6.97
C ASP A 433 29.76 14.20 5.93
N ILE A 434 28.78 14.94 6.44
CA ILE A 434 27.75 15.67 5.69
C ILE A 434 27.65 17.14 6.17
N SER A 435 28.69 17.65 6.84
CA SER A 435 28.78 19.02 7.36
C SER A 435 28.66 20.12 6.28
N GLN A 436 28.94 19.76 5.02
CA GLN A 436 28.92 20.66 3.86
C GLN A 436 27.56 20.70 3.13
N TRP A 437 26.57 19.91 3.57
CA TRP A 437 25.23 19.92 2.99
C TRP A 437 24.49 21.23 3.26
N ASP A 438 23.96 21.87 2.20
CA ASP A 438 23.01 22.97 2.32
C ASP A 438 21.60 22.43 2.59
N VAL A 439 21.23 22.40 3.86
CA VAL A 439 19.90 21.96 4.31
C VAL A 439 18.90 23.12 4.47
N SER A 440 19.19 24.32 3.95
CA SER A 440 18.36 25.52 4.18
C SER A 440 16.93 25.43 3.65
N SER A 441 16.69 24.58 2.65
CA SER A 441 15.35 24.27 2.12
C SER A 441 14.59 23.18 2.91
N VAL A 442 15.26 22.47 3.84
CA VAL A 442 14.65 21.35 4.56
C VAL A 442 13.65 21.88 5.59
N THR A 443 12.41 21.42 5.48
CA THR A 443 11.32 21.78 6.42
C THR A 443 10.95 20.64 7.36
N ASN A 444 11.24 19.39 6.95
CA ASN A 444 10.97 18.17 7.69
C ASN A 444 12.22 17.27 7.76
N MET A 445 12.70 17.04 8.98
CA MET A 445 13.81 16.13 9.31
C MET A 445 13.48 15.26 10.54
N VAL A 446 12.18 15.08 10.83
CA VAL A 446 11.71 14.27 11.97
C VAL A 446 12.31 12.87 11.93
N ARG A 447 12.84 12.41 13.07
CA ARG A 447 13.50 11.10 13.24
C ARG A 447 14.71 10.82 12.32
N MET A 448 15.34 11.82 11.71
CA MET A 448 16.39 11.61 10.69
C MET A 448 17.54 10.68 11.15
N PHE A 449 17.98 10.79 12.41
CA PHE A 449 19.03 9.95 13.02
C PHE A 449 18.53 9.16 14.24
N MET A 450 17.21 8.96 14.36
CA MET A 450 16.60 8.16 15.43
C MET A 450 17.19 6.74 15.41
N ASN A 451 17.75 6.30 16.54
CA ASN A 451 18.41 5.00 16.65
C ASN A 451 19.50 4.77 15.59
N ASN A 452 20.18 5.85 15.16
CA ASN A 452 21.48 5.73 14.51
C ASN A 452 22.57 5.70 15.59
N VAL A 453 23.09 4.51 15.85
CA VAL A 453 24.05 4.23 16.93
C VAL A 453 25.50 4.57 16.56
N GLN A 454 25.76 5.05 15.33
CA GLN A 454 27.10 5.37 14.83
C GLN A 454 27.30 6.85 14.51
N PHE A 455 26.27 7.56 14.04
CA PHE A 455 26.37 8.92 13.52
C PHE A 455 26.79 9.94 14.59
N ASN A 456 27.94 10.59 14.36
CA ASN A 456 28.49 11.60 15.27
C ASN A 456 29.31 12.66 14.49
N GLN A 457 28.78 13.15 13.37
CA GLN A 457 29.48 14.05 12.43
C GLN A 457 29.15 15.54 12.67
N PRO A 458 30.07 16.48 12.37
CA PRO A 458 29.99 17.87 12.83
C PRO A 458 29.01 18.73 11.99
N ILE A 459 27.71 18.50 12.18
CA ILE A 459 26.61 19.19 11.48
C ILE A 459 26.17 20.52 12.12
N GLY A 460 26.98 21.10 13.02
CA GLY A 460 26.71 22.39 13.66
C GLY A 460 26.66 23.58 12.68
N SER A 461 27.21 23.42 11.47
CA SER A 461 27.18 24.39 10.37
C SER A 461 25.86 24.44 9.59
N TRP A 462 24.94 23.50 9.82
CA TRP A 462 23.68 23.40 9.08
C TRP A 462 22.73 24.57 9.35
N ASN A 463 22.19 25.17 8.28
CA ASN A 463 21.12 26.16 8.39
C ASN A 463 19.76 25.45 8.52
N VAL A 464 19.27 25.33 9.76
CA VAL A 464 18.00 24.67 10.09
C VAL A 464 16.82 25.65 10.30
N SER A 465 16.97 26.94 9.94
CA SER A 465 15.96 27.99 10.18
C SER A 465 14.57 27.73 9.54
N SER A 466 14.50 26.88 8.51
CA SER A 466 13.26 26.47 7.82
C SER A 466 12.50 25.31 8.51
N VAL A 467 13.12 24.65 9.49
CA VAL A 467 12.60 23.44 10.14
C VAL A 467 11.52 23.80 11.17
N LYS A 468 10.35 23.17 11.07
CA LYS A 468 9.21 23.43 11.98
C LYS A 468 9.11 22.44 13.15
N SER A 469 9.70 21.26 13.00
CA SER A 469 9.61 20.15 13.95
C SER A 469 10.95 19.40 13.98
N MET A 470 11.58 19.38 15.15
CA MET A 470 12.82 18.63 15.44
C MET A 470 12.54 17.36 16.25
N ALA A 471 11.30 16.86 16.20
CA ALA A 471 10.89 15.69 16.96
C ALA A 471 11.77 14.47 16.64
N GLU A 472 12.27 13.85 17.71
CA GLU A 472 13.02 12.59 17.71
C GLU A 472 14.29 12.54 16.82
N ILE A 473 14.90 13.67 16.41
CA ILE A 473 16.05 13.66 15.49
C ILE A 473 17.21 12.77 15.98
N PHE A 474 17.60 12.88 17.25
CA PHE A 474 18.72 12.14 17.87
C PHE A 474 18.26 11.24 19.03
N SER A 475 17.03 10.71 18.95
CA SER A 475 16.46 9.87 20.01
C SER A 475 16.95 8.42 19.94
N SER A 476 16.71 7.68 21.03
CA SER A 476 16.81 6.21 21.13
C SER A 476 18.21 5.67 20.87
N TYR A 477 19.10 5.68 21.86
CA TYR A 477 20.47 5.13 21.76
C TYR A 477 21.36 5.78 20.68
N SER A 478 21.01 6.99 20.22
CA SER A 478 21.87 7.73 19.28
C SER A 478 23.23 8.04 19.93
N SER A 479 24.31 7.92 19.14
CA SER A 479 25.67 8.27 19.58
C SER A 479 26.05 9.72 19.30
N PHE A 480 25.09 10.55 18.86
CA PHE A 480 25.35 11.93 18.47
C PHE A 480 25.66 12.83 19.68
N ASN A 481 26.83 13.49 19.64
CA ASN A 481 27.28 14.44 20.65
C ASN A 481 28.16 15.57 20.05
N GLN A 482 27.82 16.06 18.86
CA GLN A 482 28.51 17.22 18.24
C GLN A 482 27.83 18.54 18.59
N ASP A 483 28.62 19.62 18.60
CA ASP A 483 28.14 20.98 18.85
C ASP A 483 27.12 21.42 17.78
N ILE A 484 25.97 21.88 18.25
CA ILE A 484 24.83 22.40 17.49
C ILE A 484 24.31 23.73 18.08
N SER A 485 25.12 24.40 18.90
CA SER A 485 24.79 25.68 19.58
C SER A 485 24.46 26.82 18.61
N GLN A 486 24.90 26.71 17.35
CA GLN A 486 24.74 27.69 16.28
C GLN A 486 23.46 27.49 15.44
N TRP A 487 22.68 26.43 15.69
CA TRP A 487 21.42 26.19 14.99
C TRP A 487 20.37 27.26 15.32
N ASP A 488 19.82 27.91 14.28
CA ASP A 488 18.65 28.77 14.42
C ASP A 488 17.38 27.92 14.51
N VAL A 489 16.93 27.70 15.74
CA VAL A 489 15.71 26.95 16.05
C VAL A 489 14.47 27.86 16.24
N SER A 490 14.55 29.15 15.90
CA SER A 490 13.47 30.12 16.20
C SER A 490 12.14 29.85 15.50
N SER A 491 12.15 29.09 14.39
CA SER A 491 10.96 28.60 13.66
C SER A 491 10.38 27.29 14.22
N VAL A 492 11.06 26.62 15.14
CA VAL A 492 10.68 25.29 15.63
C VAL A 492 9.52 25.40 16.62
N THR A 493 8.48 24.59 16.41
CA THR A 493 7.29 24.54 17.28
C THR A 493 7.19 23.24 18.09
N ASN A 494 7.95 22.21 17.72
CA ASN A 494 7.92 20.89 18.32
C ASN A 494 9.35 20.32 18.47
N MET A 495 9.77 20.06 19.71
CA MET A 495 11.05 19.43 20.05
C MET A 495 10.86 18.09 20.80
N ALA A 496 9.66 17.51 20.74
CA ALA A 496 9.33 16.29 21.48
C ALA A 496 10.35 15.15 21.21
N ARG A 497 10.85 14.56 22.30
CA ARG A 497 11.79 13.42 22.31
C ARG A 497 13.09 13.64 21.53
N MET A 498 13.51 14.88 21.24
CA MET A 498 14.67 15.17 20.38
C MET A 498 15.96 14.43 20.82
N PHE A 499 16.19 14.31 22.14
CA PHE A 499 17.31 13.59 22.76
C PHE A 499 16.85 12.50 23.75
N MET A 500 15.61 12.02 23.63
CA MET A 500 15.09 10.94 24.47
C MET A 500 15.99 9.70 24.37
N ASN A 501 16.38 9.12 25.50
CA ASN A 501 17.26 7.96 25.62
C ASN A 501 18.63 8.17 24.92
N ASN A 502 19.10 9.42 24.79
CA ASN A 502 20.44 9.75 24.28
C ASN A 502 21.38 10.06 25.47
N VAL A 503 22.11 9.04 25.89
CA VAL A 503 23.08 9.12 27.00
C VAL A 503 24.45 9.69 26.60
N GLN A 504 24.63 10.10 25.34
CA GLN A 504 25.89 10.70 24.86
C GLN A 504 25.79 12.22 24.74
N PHE A 505 24.64 12.78 24.35
CA PHE A 505 24.48 14.20 24.07
C PHE A 505 24.54 15.07 25.33
N ASN A 506 25.51 16.00 25.37
CA ASN A 506 25.65 16.96 26.47
C ASN A 506 26.29 18.28 26.00
N GLN A 507 25.87 18.80 24.84
CA GLN A 507 26.43 20.01 24.22
C GLN A 507 25.67 21.31 24.60
N PRO A 508 26.34 22.47 24.64
CA PRO A 508 25.76 23.71 25.17
C PRO A 508 24.74 24.34 24.22
N ILE A 509 23.45 24.05 24.45
CA ILE A 509 22.31 24.54 23.67
C ILE A 509 21.53 25.69 24.35
N GLY A 510 22.05 26.24 25.45
CA GLY A 510 21.43 27.37 26.16
C GLY A 510 21.27 28.66 25.33
N SER A 511 21.98 28.77 24.20
CA SER A 511 21.87 29.88 23.24
C SER A 511 20.67 29.80 22.29
N TRP A 512 19.94 28.68 22.29
CA TRP A 512 18.80 28.47 21.39
C TRP A 512 17.60 29.38 21.71
N ASN A 513 17.04 30.01 20.67
CA ASN A 513 15.78 30.74 20.78
C ASN A 513 14.59 29.77 20.67
N VAL A 514 14.08 29.31 21.82
CA VAL A 514 12.95 28.36 21.91
C VAL A 514 11.58 29.03 22.07
N SER A 515 11.46 30.36 21.93
CA SER A 515 10.21 31.12 22.16
C SER A 515 9.00 30.73 21.29
N SER A 516 9.22 30.03 20.17
CA SER A 516 8.16 29.48 19.31
C SER A 516 7.72 28.05 19.70
N VAL A 517 8.44 27.37 20.59
CA VAL A 517 8.22 25.96 20.92
C VAL A 517 6.97 25.80 21.77
N LYS A 518 6.12 24.82 21.40
CA LYS A 518 4.87 24.49 22.09
C LYS A 518 4.95 23.18 22.87
N SER A 519 5.77 22.24 22.40
CA SER A 519 5.98 20.93 23.03
C SER A 519 7.47 20.61 23.15
N MET A 520 7.86 20.30 24.40
CA MET A 520 9.15 19.75 24.78
C MET A 520 8.99 18.34 25.42
N THR A 521 7.88 17.66 25.11
CA THR A 521 7.52 16.35 25.67
C THR A 521 8.68 15.37 25.56
N GLU A 522 9.14 14.85 26.70
CA GLU A 522 10.21 13.85 26.81
C GLU A 522 11.55 14.26 26.13
N MET A 523 11.81 15.55 25.93
CA MET A 523 12.96 16.04 25.14
C MET A 523 14.31 15.48 25.61
N PHE A 524 14.53 15.38 26.93
CA PHE A 524 15.74 14.88 27.59
C PHE A 524 15.47 13.66 28.48
N ARG A 525 14.33 12.98 28.28
CA ARG A 525 13.98 11.78 29.06
C ARG A 525 15.08 10.72 28.92
N ASP A 526 15.56 10.15 30.03
CA ASP A 526 16.59 9.10 30.04
C ASP A 526 17.89 9.51 29.29
N SER A 527 18.29 10.77 29.42
CA SER A 527 19.50 11.33 28.82
C SER A 527 20.57 11.66 29.88
N SER A 528 21.78 11.99 29.43
CA SER A 528 22.86 12.49 30.30
C SER A 528 23.07 14.00 30.18
N PHE A 529 22.06 14.73 29.71
CA PHE A 529 22.12 16.16 29.48
C PHE A 529 22.19 16.95 30.80
N ASN A 530 23.13 17.88 30.91
CA ASN A 530 23.28 18.75 32.08
C ASN A 530 23.93 20.11 31.75
N GLN A 531 23.59 20.70 30.59
CA GLN A 531 24.06 22.04 30.23
C GLN A 531 23.05 23.12 30.65
N ASP A 532 23.57 24.33 30.89
CA ASP A 532 22.76 25.50 31.25
C ASP A 532 21.75 25.84 30.13
N ILE A 533 20.48 25.95 30.53
CA ILE A 533 19.31 26.31 29.72
C ILE A 533 18.44 27.36 30.45
N SER A 534 19.00 28.04 31.46
CA SER A 534 18.30 29.05 32.27
C SER A 534 17.79 30.25 31.45
N GLN A 535 18.37 30.49 30.28
CA GLN A 535 18.07 31.60 29.38
C GLN A 535 16.98 31.29 28.34
N TRP A 536 16.41 30.07 28.35
CA TRP A 536 15.35 29.69 27.43
C TRP A 536 14.02 30.40 27.75
N ASP A 537 13.47 31.10 26.76
CA ASP A 537 12.10 31.60 26.80
C ASP A 537 11.11 30.46 26.50
N VAL A 538 10.56 29.88 27.57
CA VAL A 538 9.58 28.79 27.49
C VAL A 538 8.13 29.26 27.62
N SER A 539 7.86 30.57 27.55
CA SER A 539 6.52 31.17 27.77
C SER A 539 5.43 30.69 26.79
N SER A 540 5.81 30.16 25.61
CA SER A 540 4.91 29.55 24.62
C SER A 540 4.68 28.04 24.82
N VAL A 541 5.43 27.38 25.70
CA VAL A 541 5.38 25.92 25.88
C VAL A 541 4.12 25.54 26.65
N THR A 542 3.33 24.62 26.10
CA THR A 542 2.09 24.13 26.74
C THR A 542 2.22 22.71 27.27
N ASN A 543 3.24 21.96 26.85
CA ASN A 543 3.48 20.57 27.24
C ASN A 543 4.99 20.31 27.49
N MET A 544 5.31 19.98 28.74
CA MET A 544 6.62 19.58 29.25
C MET A 544 6.62 18.14 29.82
N ALA A 545 5.60 17.34 29.49
CA ALA A 545 5.45 15.99 30.04
C ALA A 545 6.71 15.15 29.83
N GLY A 546 7.24 14.56 30.90
CA GLY A 546 8.43 13.71 30.87
C GLY A 546 9.75 14.41 30.49
N MET A 547 9.81 15.75 30.39
CA MET A 547 10.94 16.47 29.76
C MET A 547 12.33 16.05 30.31
N PHE A 548 12.46 15.85 31.62
CA PHE A 548 13.68 15.38 32.30
C PHE A 548 13.46 14.07 33.07
N GLY A 549 12.42 13.30 32.75
CA GLY A 549 12.14 12.03 33.42
C GLY A 549 13.26 11.01 33.19
N TRP A 550 13.70 10.33 34.23
CA TRP A 550 14.88 9.44 34.23
C TRP A 550 16.19 10.12 33.84
N CYS A 551 16.26 11.46 33.85
CA CYS A 551 17.49 12.19 33.57
C CYS A 551 18.37 12.31 34.84
N ASP A 552 19.17 11.29 35.08
CA ASP A 552 20.08 11.17 36.25
C ASP A 552 21.05 12.35 36.43
N SER A 553 21.36 13.07 35.35
CA SER A 553 22.40 14.11 35.35
C SER A 553 21.87 15.54 35.48
N PHE A 554 20.62 15.82 35.10
CA PHE A 554 20.14 17.19 34.99
C PHE A 554 19.84 17.82 36.36
N ASN A 555 20.51 18.91 36.68
CA ASN A 555 20.25 19.70 37.89
C ASN A 555 20.64 21.18 37.73
N GLN A 556 20.35 21.77 36.57
CA GLN A 556 20.61 23.20 36.29
C GLN A 556 19.48 24.09 36.79
N ASP A 557 19.80 25.35 37.13
CA ASP A 557 18.84 26.34 37.59
C ASP A 557 17.88 26.74 36.45
N ILE A 558 16.59 26.48 36.65
CA ILE A 558 15.47 26.83 35.76
C ILE A 558 14.40 27.63 36.51
N SER A 559 14.76 28.24 37.64
CA SER A 559 13.87 29.06 38.48
C SER A 559 13.26 30.27 37.74
N GLN A 560 13.94 30.75 36.69
CA GLN A 560 13.56 31.92 35.90
C GLN A 560 12.63 31.60 34.71
N TRP A 561 12.28 30.33 34.48
CA TRP A 561 11.38 29.94 33.40
C TRP A 561 9.94 30.41 33.63
N ASP A 562 9.37 31.10 32.64
CA ASP A 562 7.93 31.40 32.60
C ASP A 562 7.14 30.17 32.13
N VAL A 563 6.65 29.39 33.09
CA VAL A 563 5.84 28.19 32.85
C VAL A 563 4.32 28.48 32.86
N SER A 564 3.90 29.76 32.83
CA SER A 564 2.48 30.15 32.97
C SER A 564 1.54 29.64 31.87
N SER A 565 2.08 29.26 30.71
CA SER A 565 1.34 28.60 29.61
C SER A 565 1.30 27.07 29.69
N VAL A 566 2.08 26.46 30.59
CA VAL A 566 2.21 25.00 30.66
C VAL A 566 0.93 24.38 31.24
N THR A 567 0.40 23.40 30.52
CA THR A 567 -0.81 22.65 30.91
C THR A 567 -0.54 21.22 31.33
N ASN A 568 0.60 20.65 30.93
CA ASN A 568 1.01 19.29 31.29
C ASN A 568 2.49 19.26 31.72
N MET A 569 2.71 18.84 32.97
CA MET A 569 4.01 18.58 33.60
C MET A 569 4.12 17.14 34.13
N SER A 570 3.26 16.21 33.70
CA SER A 570 3.32 14.84 34.21
C SER A 570 4.65 14.18 33.89
N TRP A 571 5.16 13.37 34.82
CA TRP A 571 6.48 12.73 34.73
C TRP A 571 7.68 13.67 34.54
N MET A 572 7.56 15.00 34.67
CA MET A 572 8.60 15.94 34.24
C MET A 572 9.98 15.69 34.87
N PHE A 573 10.02 15.26 36.15
CA PHE A 573 11.22 14.98 36.93
C PHE A 573 11.21 13.60 37.62
N VAL A 574 10.40 12.65 37.10
CA VAL A 574 10.40 11.25 37.60
C VAL A 574 11.81 10.68 37.63
N ASP A 575 12.19 9.98 38.69
CA ASP A 575 13.48 9.28 38.89
C ASP A 575 14.70 10.08 38.36
N SER A 576 14.74 11.38 38.69
CA SER A 576 15.81 12.30 38.26
C SER A 576 16.59 12.86 39.45
N SER A 577 17.74 13.48 39.17
CA SER A 577 18.57 14.16 40.19
C SER A 577 18.16 15.62 40.47
N PHE A 578 17.06 16.10 39.87
CA PHE A 578 16.68 17.51 39.95
C PHE A 578 16.27 17.95 41.36
N ASN A 579 16.87 19.03 41.84
CA ASN A 579 16.63 19.64 43.15
C ASN A 579 16.94 21.16 43.18
N GLN A 580 16.51 21.90 42.15
CA GLN A 580 16.63 23.38 42.14
C GLN A 580 15.33 24.05 42.56
N ASP A 581 15.43 25.24 43.16
CA ASP A 581 14.27 26.01 43.66
C ASP A 581 13.37 26.46 42.50
N ILE A 582 12.16 25.90 42.46
CA ILE A 582 11.09 26.20 41.50
C ILE A 582 9.86 26.82 42.19
N SER A 583 10.02 27.35 43.40
CA SER A 583 8.96 27.95 44.21
C SER A 583 8.30 29.19 43.59
N GLN A 584 8.95 29.80 42.61
CA GLN A 584 8.49 31.01 41.91
C GLN A 584 7.72 30.72 40.60
N TRP A 585 7.61 29.45 40.19
CA TRP A 585 6.88 29.06 38.99
C TRP A 585 5.37 29.33 39.11
N ASP A 586 4.80 30.01 38.12
CA ASP A 586 3.34 30.13 37.96
C ASP A 586 2.78 28.87 37.30
N VAL A 587 2.43 27.88 38.13
CA VAL A 587 1.79 26.63 37.68
C VAL A 587 0.26 26.75 37.53
N SER A 588 -0.31 27.96 37.51
CA SER A 588 -1.77 28.14 37.56
C SER A 588 -2.54 27.63 36.34
N SER A 589 -1.87 27.44 35.19
CA SER A 589 -2.46 26.81 33.99
C SER A 589 -2.35 25.29 33.95
N VAL A 590 -1.61 24.66 34.88
CA VAL A 590 -1.32 23.23 34.84
C VAL A 590 -2.59 22.41 35.15
N ILE A 591 -2.84 21.42 34.32
CA ILE A 591 -3.97 20.47 34.40
C ILE A 591 -3.48 19.10 34.90
N ASP A 592 -2.25 18.72 34.56
CA ASP A 592 -1.68 17.40 34.85
C ASP A 592 -0.27 17.53 35.46
N MET A 593 -0.14 17.04 36.70
CA MET A 593 1.10 16.91 37.48
C MET A 593 1.34 15.46 37.93
N GLY A 594 0.63 14.48 37.35
CA GLY A 594 0.78 13.07 37.71
C GLY A 594 2.24 12.61 37.59
N TYR A 595 2.72 11.86 38.58
CA TYR A 595 4.09 11.32 38.60
C TYR A 595 5.24 12.35 38.51
N MET A 596 4.99 13.66 38.67
CA MET A 596 5.97 14.72 38.36
C MET A 596 7.33 14.55 39.06
N PHE A 597 7.34 14.10 40.32
CA PHE A 597 8.53 13.77 41.12
C PHE A 597 8.51 12.32 41.65
N GLU A 598 7.79 11.40 40.99
CA GLU A 598 7.83 9.97 41.36
C GLU A 598 9.29 9.48 41.34
N GLU A 599 9.70 8.72 42.36
CA GLU A 599 11.07 8.19 42.55
C GLU A 599 12.20 9.23 42.61
N ASN A 600 11.93 10.55 42.57
CA ASN A 600 12.96 11.58 42.71
C ASN A 600 13.47 11.64 44.16
N LYS A 601 14.61 10.96 44.39
CA LYS A 601 15.26 10.82 45.70
C LYS A 601 16.18 12.01 46.05
N LYS A 602 15.97 13.19 45.44
CA LYS A 602 16.76 14.41 45.65
C LYS A 602 15.93 15.65 45.92
N PHE A 603 14.76 15.77 45.31
CA PHE A 603 13.90 16.94 45.41
C PHE A 603 13.41 17.19 46.85
N ASP A 604 13.70 18.37 47.38
CA ASP A 604 13.33 18.85 48.71
C ASP A 604 13.25 20.40 48.67
N GLN A 605 12.37 20.93 47.81
CA GLN A 605 12.23 22.36 47.53
C GLN A 605 10.81 22.86 47.82
N PRO A 606 10.63 24.12 48.26
CA PRO A 606 9.35 24.65 48.69
C PRO A 606 8.36 24.83 47.52
N VAL A 607 7.24 24.11 47.58
CA VAL A 607 6.15 24.15 46.58
C VAL A 607 4.79 24.56 47.18
N GLU A 608 4.75 24.91 48.47
CA GLU A 608 3.53 25.20 49.24
C GLU A 608 2.75 26.43 48.69
N LYS A 609 3.45 27.31 47.96
CA LYS A 609 2.88 28.55 47.38
C LYS A 609 2.29 28.36 45.98
N TRP A 610 2.43 27.20 45.37
CA TRP A 610 1.93 26.93 44.02
C TRP A 610 0.40 27.03 43.92
N ASN A 611 -0.09 27.70 42.87
CA ASN A 611 -1.51 27.78 42.57
C ASN A 611 -1.96 26.55 41.76
N VAL A 612 -2.28 25.46 42.45
CA VAL A 612 -2.72 24.20 41.82
C VAL A 612 -4.22 24.14 41.49
N SER A 613 -4.95 25.27 41.51
CA SER A 613 -6.42 25.31 41.44
C SER A 613 -7.05 24.89 40.10
N ASN A 614 -6.26 24.58 39.08
CA ASN A 614 -6.69 24.02 37.80
C ASN A 614 -6.26 22.57 37.57
N VAL A 615 -5.44 22.00 38.47
CA VAL A 615 -4.94 20.62 38.33
C VAL A 615 -6.07 19.61 38.52
N LEU A 616 -6.10 18.61 37.64
CA LEU A 616 -7.03 17.48 37.66
C LEU A 616 -6.34 16.17 38.05
N TYR A 617 -5.03 16.04 37.80
CA TYR A 617 -4.26 14.81 38.00
C TYR A 617 -3.01 15.09 38.85
N MET A 618 -2.91 14.42 39.99
CA MET A 618 -1.78 14.48 40.95
C MET A 618 -1.35 13.09 41.43
N ASN A 619 -1.92 12.02 40.89
CA ASN A 619 -1.56 10.65 41.26
C ASN A 619 -0.04 10.44 41.23
N ARG A 620 0.50 9.87 42.31
CA ARG A 620 1.93 9.57 42.51
C ARG A 620 2.91 10.75 42.37
N MET A 621 2.44 12.00 42.48
CA MET A 621 3.29 13.19 42.27
C MET A 621 4.60 13.19 43.07
N PHE A 622 4.62 12.65 44.30
CA PHE A 622 5.81 12.51 45.15
C PHE A 622 6.02 11.05 45.62
N TYR A 623 5.52 10.07 44.86
CA TYR A 623 5.67 8.65 45.19
C TYR A 623 7.15 8.27 45.34
N ASN A 624 7.55 7.65 46.45
CA ASN A 624 8.95 7.33 46.76
C ASN A 624 9.96 8.51 46.67
N ALA A 625 9.50 9.77 46.71
CA ALA A 625 10.34 10.96 46.76
C ALA A 625 10.98 11.12 48.17
N SER A 626 11.90 10.23 48.52
CA SER A 626 12.34 10.01 49.91
C SER A 626 13.05 11.20 50.57
N SER A 627 13.48 12.19 49.79
CA SER A 627 14.08 13.43 50.31
C SER A 627 13.04 14.49 50.66
N PHE A 628 11.93 14.58 49.93
CA PHE A 628 10.90 15.60 50.08
C PHE A 628 10.26 15.52 51.47
N SER A 629 10.55 16.47 52.35
CA SER A 629 10.22 16.34 53.78
C SER A 629 9.85 17.65 54.46
N ASN A 630 8.92 17.58 55.43
CA ASN A 630 8.44 18.70 56.24
C ASN A 630 7.70 19.82 55.46
N HIS A 631 7.12 19.52 54.30
CA HIS A 631 6.31 20.45 53.51
C HIS A 631 4.82 20.43 53.91
N ASP A 632 4.22 21.62 54.10
CA ASP A 632 2.78 21.77 54.40
C ASP A 632 1.99 22.13 53.14
N LEU A 633 1.32 21.14 52.55
CA LEU A 633 0.52 21.30 51.33
C LEU A 633 -0.98 21.48 51.65
N SER A 634 -1.36 21.62 52.92
CA SER A 634 -2.77 21.72 53.34
C SER A 634 -3.51 22.95 52.80
N LEU A 635 -2.77 23.97 52.35
CA LEU A 635 -3.26 25.21 51.75
C LEU A 635 -3.52 25.12 50.23
N TRP A 636 -3.13 24.02 49.58
CA TRP A 636 -3.37 23.82 48.15
C TRP A 636 -4.87 23.69 47.83
N SER A 637 -5.33 24.40 46.80
CA SER A 637 -6.72 24.37 46.34
C SER A 637 -6.95 23.19 45.39
N VAL A 638 -7.16 21.99 45.94
CA VAL A 638 -7.26 20.73 45.17
C VAL A 638 -8.69 20.32 44.78
N GLY A 639 -9.69 21.19 44.93
CA GLY A 639 -11.11 20.87 44.74
C GLY A 639 -11.55 20.50 43.31
N LYS A 640 -10.63 20.44 42.33
CA LYS A 640 -10.86 19.90 40.97
C LYS A 640 -10.13 18.59 40.70
N VAL A 641 -9.23 18.16 41.59
CA VAL A 641 -8.42 16.96 41.41
C VAL A 641 -9.33 15.74 41.39
N LYS A 642 -9.09 14.86 40.41
CA LYS A 642 -9.86 13.64 40.15
C LYS A 642 -9.08 12.39 40.53
N GLU A 643 -7.77 12.43 40.38
CA GLU A 643 -6.86 11.31 40.63
C GLU A 643 -5.67 11.82 41.45
N HIS A 644 -5.50 11.29 42.65
CA HIS A 644 -4.43 11.64 43.60
C HIS A 644 -3.89 10.39 44.34
N ASP A 645 -4.09 9.21 43.75
CA ASP A 645 -3.68 7.94 44.35
C ASP A 645 -2.17 7.92 44.62
N GLU A 646 -1.78 7.39 45.77
CA GLU A 646 -0.40 7.21 46.21
C GLU A 646 0.46 8.51 46.26
N PHE A 647 -0.16 9.70 46.29
CA PHE A 647 0.49 11.04 46.19
C PHE A 647 1.78 11.22 47.01
N LEU A 648 1.79 10.93 48.32
CA LEU A 648 2.98 10.95 49.20
C LEU A 648 3.50 9.54 49.59
N THR A 649 3.03 8.46 48.95
CA THR A 649 3.42 7.11 49.41
C THR A 649 4.92 6.88 49.23
N GLY A 650 5.66 6.73 50.33
CA GLY A 650 7.12 6.59 50.33
C GLY A 650 7.91 7.90 50.26
N ALA A 651 7.25 9.06 50.29
CA ALA A 651 7.92 10.35 50.43
C ALA A 651 8.61 10.50 51.81
N GLY A 652 9.43 11.54 51.97
CA GLY A 652 10.06 11.88 53.24
C GLY A 652 9.05 12.19 54.37
N PRO A 653 9.49 12.13 55.65
CA PRO A 653 8.61 12.34 56.79
C PRO A 653 8.21 13.81 56.97
N GLY A 654 7.15 14.04 57.76
CA GLY A 654 6.75 15.39 58.21
C GLY A 654 5.92 16.20 57.23
N ASN A 655 5.66 15.68 56.02
CA ASN A 655 4.77 16.31 55.05
C ASN A 655 3.30 16.28 55.50
N ILE A 656 2.53 17.29 55.09
CA ILE A 656 1.08 17.39 55.32
C ILE A 656 0.39 17.44 53.96
N GLU A 657 -0.55 16.52 53.71
CA GLU A 657 -1.29 16.45 52.44
C GLU A 657 -2.32 17.59 52.28
N PRO A 658 -2.69 17.92 51.03
CA PRO A 658 -3.87 18.71 50.73
C PRO A 658 -5.16 18.07 51.28
N ASN A 659 -6.20 18.89 51.46
CA ASN A 659 -7.53 18.39 51.78
C ASN A 659 -8.22 17.89 50.49
N TRP A 660 -8.01 16.62 50.14
CA TRP A 660 -8.60 15.98 48.96
C TRP A 660 -10.14 16.02 48.93
N PRO A 661 -10.77 16.12 47.74
CA PRO A 661 -12.22 16.28 47.57
C PRO A 661 -13.07 15.02 47.82
#